data_AF-A0A4Q8QFK4-F1
#
_entry.id   AF-A0A4Q8QFK4-F1
#
_cell.length_a   1.000
_cell.length_b   1.000
_cell.length_c   1.000
_cell.angle_alpha   90.00
_cell.angle_beta   90.00
_cell.angle_gamma   90.00
#
_symmetry.space_group_name_H-M   'P 1'
#
loop_
_entity.id
_entity.type
_entity.pdbx_description
1 polymer ?
#
loop_
_entity_poly.entity_id
_entity_poly.type
_entity_poly.pdbx_seq_one_letter_code
_entity_poly.pdbx_strand_id
1 'polypeptide(L)'
;MVRYLTHVFFQFVFWVFILGHPLVLKSQEQQRYTGSFEIGSYQGDADYAYRLFEADTLLEGPFHMQSSNLDALLKDGDETFVFDGSFKDGEADGFWRFEFGSYTTDGNTRLVDGQYRLNINGTRFEAYGVINQGKPNGQWIFMVNELVNSSLQSNLFRSVISFEKGVPQRNVRIENEKSTLVGRFLRNGLAHDVWSRYDKENTNTSESWVFDEGLLNQITYEDEEGSTETAVFTESQLETKIVALNKAYLNLLNLMGDATVNERAENDIAFLLLQNHGYYQKITDILSHLGKTSFMPEFRVKVPQITKDSAEIISLDTIVDLYAKATLASELLLNNTQLQIIARSDTEVDFLYKALQKIDSDFLQPLKQLKEYHESGITGYLTTELLLQRLFPNGRPTANITVEIEKDGVLSAQTFTGPDAKTYNFESSTVTALEHMARYAQTSADSIASILNKKLASEQKQQELVELERGLIAQIKQLNLVIDSVGSNLPNEVSKTLAAIKKFGENKLQAYTAIQDNDTKVARGTELAECLKELNRLAIVIAGLPEEQRQLKEKYQDAVWNPFMATIMDEAVKKRIMSAYENVLIPYLLLSIQSELSCDNTPQFNKLLEQIHMRMYELRDENTTKLERKLKRERDPQIVLGLFNIQSKK
;
A
#
# COMPACT_ATOMS: atom_id res chain seq x y z
N MET A 1 37.05 -50.33 -67.44
CA MET A 1 37.95 -49.45 -66.66
C MET A 1 37.37 -48.05 -66.42
N VAL A 2 36.52 -47.51 -67.30
CA VAL A 2 35.94 -46.15 -67.14
C VAL A 2 34.75 -46.07 -66.14
N ARG A 3 34.03 -47.16 -65.87
CA ARG A 3 32.90 -47.19 -64.90
C ARG A 3 33.30 -47.32 -63.42
N TYR A 4 34.55 -47.69 -63.14
CA TYR A 4 35.02 -47.84 -61.75
C TYR A 4 35.58 -46.54 -61.18
N LEU A 5 36.10 -45.64 -62.02
CA LEU A 5 36.61 -44.35 -61.57
C LEU A 5 35.49 -43.37 -61.17
N THR A 6 34.31 -43.44 -61.80
CA THR A 6 33.20 -42.53 -61.49
C THR A 6 32.54 -42.83 -60.15
N HIS A 7 32.51 -44.09 -59.70
CA HIS A 7 31.94 -44.45 -58.40
C HIS A 7 32.85 -44.09 -57.23
N VAL A 8 34.16 -44.27 -57.39
CA VAL A 8 35.15 -43.89 -56.36
C VAL A 8 35.19 -42.36 -56.19
N PHE A 9 35.06 -41.60 -57.29
CA PHE A 9 35.03 -40.14 -57.21
C PHE A 9 33.75 -39.62 -56.52
N PHE A 10 32.59 -40.24 -56.76
CA PHE A 10 31.34 -39.85 -56.08
C PHE A 10 31.33 -40.20 -54.59
N GLN A 11 31.90 -41.36 -54.20
CA GLN A 11 32.04 -41.72 -52.78
C GLN A 11 33.03 -40.80 -52.05
N PHE A 12 34.11 -40.37 -52.72
CA PHE A 12 35.07 -39.45 -52.13
C PHE A 12 34.48 -38.03 -51.94
N VAL A 13 33.70 -37.54 -52.91
CA VAL A 13 33.01 -36.24 -52.81
C VAL A 13 31.93 -36.27 -51.71
N PHE A 14 31.23 -37.39 -51.53
CA PHE A 14 30.22 -37.54 -50.46
C PHE A 14 30.85 -37.57 -49.05
N TRP A 15 31.99 -38.24 -48.88
CA TRP A 15 32.72 -38.23 -47.60
C TRP A 15 33.36 -36.89 -47.27
N VAL A 16 33.84 -36.15 -48.28
CA VAL A 16 34.36 -34.78 -48.10
C VAL A 16 33.24 -33.78 -47.76
N PHE A 17 32.00 -34.00 -48.24
CA PHE A 17 30.85 -33.18 -47.84
C PHE A 17 30.37 -33.45 -46.41
N ILE A 18 30.49 -34.69 -45.92
CA ILE A 18 30.12 -35.04 -44.53
C ILE A 18 31.20 -34.61 -43.52
N LEU A 19 32.47 -34.60 -43.90
CA LEU A 19 33.59 -34.15 -43.05
C LEU A 19 33.89 -32.65 -43.17
N GLY A 20 33.29 -31.94 -44.14
CA GLY A 20 33.55 -30.52 -44.42
C GLY A 20 32.64 -29.52 -43.70
N HIS A 21 31.59 -29.99 -43.02
CA HIS A 21 30.84 -29.16 -42.10
C HIS A 21 31.34 -29.41 -40.69
N PRO A 22 32.11 -28.49 -40.06
CA PRO A 22 32.19 -28.50 -38.62
C PRO A 22 30.75 -28.38 -38.14
N LEU A 23 30.21 -29.46 -37.58
CA LEU A 23 29.14 -29.36 -36.61
C LEU A 23 29.71 -28.47 -35.53
N VAL A 24 29.49 -27.17 -35.67
CA VAL A 24 29.64 -26.21 -34.61
C VAL A 24 28.59 -26.65 -33.60
N LEU A 25 28.97 -27.59 -32.73
CA LEU A 25 28.33 -27.81 -31.46
C LEU A 25 28.44 -26.46 -30.76
N LYS A 26 27.43 -25.62 -30.96
CA LYS A 26 27.14 -24.51 -30.07
C LYS A 26 26.73 -25.16 -28.75
N SER A 27 27.73 -25.58 -27.98
CA SER A 27 27.58 -25.66 -26.54
C SER A 27 27.14 -24.26 -26.13
N GLN A 28 25.85 -24.08 -25.81
CA GLN A 28 25.39 -22.83 -25.23
C GLN A 28 26.17 -22.68 -23.91
N GLU A 29 26.95 -21.61 -23.81
CA GLU A 29 27.86 -21.40 -22.70
C GLU A 29 27.01 -21.16 -21.44
N GLN A 30 27.08 -22.10 -20.50
CA GLN A 30 26.45 -21.97 -19.20
C GLN A 30 27.16 -20.85 -18.44
N GLN A 31 26.41 -19.83 -18.06
CA GLN A 31 26.88 -18.68 -17.31
C GLN A 31 26.59 -18.89 -15.82
N ARG A 32 27.23 -18.08 -14.96
CA ARG A 32 27.08 -18.16 -13.51
C ARG A 32 26.89 -16.76 -12.93
N TYR A 33 25.94 -16.64 -12.02
CA TYR A 33 25.70 -15.43 -11.24
C TYR A 33 26.12 -15.67 -9.79
N THR A 34 26.70 -14.66 -9.15
CA THR A 34 26.97 -14.66 -7.71
C THR A 34 26.76 -13.26 -7.15
N GLY A 35 25.86 -13.11 -6.18
CA GLY A 35 25.59 -11.83 -5.53
C GLY A 35 24.18 -11.75 -4.93
N SER A 36 23.79 -10.56 -4.46
CA SER A 36 22.47 -10.33 -3.89
C SER A 36 21.37 -10.66 -4.90
N PHE A 37 20.32 -11.32 -4.42
CA PHE A 37 19.16 -11.70 -5.21
C PHE A 37 17.90 -11.67 -4.33
N GLU A 38 16.73 -11.57 -4.97
CA GLU A 38 15.45 -11.47 -4.29
C GLU A 38 14.45 -12.45 -4.93
N ILE A 39 13.73 -13.20 -4.10
CA ILE A 39 12.69 -14.15 -4.49
C ILE A 39 11.47 -13.91 -3.62
N GLY A 40 10.41 -13.30 -4.17
CA GLY A 40 9.24 -12.96 -3.38
C GLY A 40 9.61 -12.06 -2.20
N SER A 41 9.43 -12.54 -0.97
CA SER A 41 9.82 -11.83 0.25
C SER A 41 11.23 -12.16 0.77
N TYR A 42 11.99 -13.01 0.08
CA TYR A 42 13.29 -13.50 0.55
C TYR A 42 14.42 -12.77 -0.17
N GLN A 43 15.28 -12.11 0.61
CA GLN A 43 16.48 -11.43 0.11
C GLN A 43 17.74 -12.05 0.71
N GLY A 44 18.71 -12.37 -0.14
CA GLY A 44 19.95 -13.03 0.28
C GLY A 44 20.98 -13.10 -0.84
N ASP A 45 22.08 -13.79 -0.58
CA ASP A 45 23.12 -14.05 -1.58
C ASP A 45 22.78 -15.31 -2.36
N ALA A 46 22.75 -15.19 -3.69
CA ALA A 46 22.52 -16.30 -4.60
C ALA A 46 23.75 -16.62 -5.43
N ASP A 47 23.92 -17.90 -5.71
CA ASP A 47 24.91 -18.48 -6.61
C ASP A 47 24.22 -19.52 -7.49
N TYR A 48 24.03 -19.20 -8.78
CA TYR A 48 23.30 -20.08 -9.68
C TYR A 48 23.86 -20.04 -11.10
N ALA A 49 23.64 -21.13 -11.81
CA ALA A 49 23.97 -21.24 -13.21
C ALA A 49 22.75 -21.01 -14.11
N TYR A 50 22.98 -20.42 -15.28
CA TYR A 50 21.94 -20.07 -16.23
C TYR A 50 22.42 -20.13 -17.68
N ARG A 51 21.49 -20.18 -18.63
CA ARG A 51 21.74 -20.05 -20.07
C ARG A 51 20.86 -18.96 -20.66
N LEU A 52 21.40 -18.24 -21.64
CA LEU A 52 20.63 -17.24 -22.38
C LEU A 52 19.84 -17.92 -23.50
N PHE A 53 18.51 -17.81 -23.44
CA PHE A 53 17.60 -18.34 -24.46
C PHE A 53 16.68 -17.22 -24.93
N GLU A 54 16.69 -16.90 -26.23
CA GLU A 54 15.86 -15.83 -26.82
C GLU A 54 15.97 -14.46 -26.12
N ALA A 55 17.17 -14.13 -25.62
CA ALA A 55 17.48 -12.93 -24.82
C ALA A 55 16.86 -12.89 -23.42
N ASP A 56 16.33 -14.02 -22.93
CA ASP A 56 15.92 -14.22 -21.55
C ASP A 56 16.91 -15.12 -20.78
N THR A 57 16.91 -15.00 -19.45
CA THR A 57 17.75 -15.78 -18.54
C THR A 57 17.01 -17.03 -18.12
N LEU A 58 17.49 -18.20 -18.54
CA LEU A 58 16.92 -19.49 -18.16
C LEU A 58 17.81 -20.17 -17.14
N LEU A 59 17.29 -20.47 -15.94
CA LEU A 59 18.04 -21.22 -14.92
C LEU A 59 18.41 -22.62 -15.43
N GLU A 60 19.68 -22.99 -15.31
CA GLU A 60 20.22 -24.24 -15.85
C GLU A 60 21.43 -24.69 -15.01
N GLY A 61 21.28 -25.79 -14.29
CA GLY A 61 22.29 -26.35 -13.40
C GLY A 61 22.04 -26.00 -11.91
N PRO A 62 23.10 -25.98 -11.07
CA PRO A 62 22.94 -25.81 -9.63
C PRO A 62 22.43 -24.41 -9.27
N PHE A 63 21.66 -24.36 -8.19
CA PHE A 63 21.10 -23.15 -7.60
C PHE A 63 21.30 -23.20 -6.09
N HIS A 64 21.90 -22.14 -5.55
CA HIS A 64 22.05 -21.92 -4.12
C HIS A 64 21.67 -20.50 -3.77
N MET A 65 20.87 -20.31 -2.73
CA MET A 65 20.58 -19.00 -2.18
C MET A 65 20.47 -19.09 -0.67
N GLN A 66 21.05 -18.14 0.05
CA GLN A 66 21.00 -18.13 1.51
C GLN A 66 20.98 -16.73 2.08
N SER A 67 20.46 -16.62 3.30
CA SER A 67 20.56 -15.39 4.10
C SER A 67 20.76 -15.75 5.56
N SER A 68 21.68 -15.02 6.20
CA SER A 68 21.94 -15.08 7.64
C SER A 68 22.60 -13.78 8.07
N ASN A 69 22.17 -13.20 9.18
CA ASN A 69 22.68 -11.95 9.71
C ASN A 69 23.13 -12.11 11.17
N LEU A 70 24.44 -12.28 11.36
CA LEU A 70 25.04 -12.42 12.69
C LEU A 70 24.80 -11.18 13.58
N ASP A 71 24.81 -9.98 13.01
CA ASP A 71 24.58 -8.75 13.78
C ASP A 71 23.12 -8.63 14.25
N ALA A 72 22.17 -9.14 13.46
CA ALA A 72 20.76 -9.23 13.85
C ALA A 72 20.58 -10.28 14.96
N LEU A 73 21.18 -11.46 14.78
CA LEU A 73 21.14 -12.56 15.75
C LEU A 73 21.64 -12.11 17.13
N LEU A 74 22.73 -11.33 17.18
CA LEU A 74 23.32 -10.84 18.43
C LEU A 74 22.53 -9.71 19.11
N LYS A 75 21.57 -9.07 18.43
CA LYS A 75 20.75 -7.98 18.98
C LYS A 75 19.40 -8.47 19.47
N ASP A 76 18.55 -8.87 18.51
CA ASP A 76 17.12 -9.12 18.76
C ASP A 76 16.65 -10.46 18.14
N GLY A 77 17.50 -11.14 17.36
CA GLY A 77 17.18 -12.38 16.65
C GLY A 77 17.40 -12.28 15.13
N ASP A 78 17.44 -13.42 14.45
CA ASP A 78 17.70 -13.52 13.02
C ASP A 78 16.73 -14.50 12.33
N GLU A 79 16.26 -14.09 11.14
CA GLU A 79 15.44 -14.89 10.23
C GLU A 79 16.36 -15.37 9.10
N THR A 80 16.62 -16.67 9.06
CA THR A 80 17.57 -17.30 8.14
C THR A 80 16.84 -18.18 7.14
N PHE A 81 17.45 -18.36 5.96
CA PHE A 81 17.00 -19.37 5.01
C PHE A 81 18.13 -19.88 4.13
N VAL A 82 17.94 -21.08 3.58
CA VAL A 82 18.79 -21.70 2.57
C VAL A 82 17.92 -22.41 1.54
N PHE A 83 18.12 -22.13 0.26
CA PHE A 83 17.51 -22.81 -0.88
C PHE A 83 18.63 -23.44 -1.69
N ASP A 84 18.58 -24.75 -1.88
CA ASP A 84 19.65 -25.53 -2.49
C ASP A 84 19.02 -26.57 -3.42
N GLY A 85 19.42 -26.57 -4.69
CA GLY A 85 18.91 -27.52 -5.66
C GLY A 85 19.47 -27.31 -7.06
N SER A 86 18.69 -27.70 -8.06
CA SER A 86 19.08 -27.54 -9.47
C SER A 86 17.90 -27.30 -10.39
N PHE A 87 18.21 -26.69 -11.53
CA PHE A 87 17.30 -26.49 -12.64
C PHE A 87 17.77 -27.25 -13.87
N LYS A 88 16.81 -27.67 -14.67
CA LYS A 88 17.02 -28.23 -16.00
C LYS A 88 15.98 -27.64 -16.93
N ASP A 89 16.42 -27.01 -18.02
CA ASP A 89 15.53 -26.34 -18.97
C ASP A 89 14.56 -25.31 -18.31
N GLY A 90 15.03 -24.62 -17.26
CA GLY A 90 14.25 -23.63 -16.51
C GLY A 90 13.19 -24.20 -15.56
N GLU A 91 13.15 -25.52 -15.38
CA GLU A 91 12.29 -26.18 -14.41
C GLU A 91 13.13 -26.75 -13.27
N ALA A 92 12.61 -26.69 -12.04
CA ALA A 92 13.26 -27.31 -10.89
C ALA A 92 13.37 -28.83 -11.10
N ASP A 93 14.58 -29.36 -10.95
CA ASP A 93 14.89 -30.77 -11.21
C ASP A 93 15.99 -31.26 -10.28
N GLY A 94 15.99 -32.55 -9.93
CA GLY A 94 16.97 -33.14 -9.03
C GLY A 94 16.61 -33.00 -7.55
N PHE A 95 17.61 -33.18 -6.67
CA PHE A 95 17.39 -33.06 -5.23
C PHE A 95 17.30 -31.59 -4.82
N TRP A 96 16.29 -31.26 -4.02
CA TRP A 96 16.05 -29.92 -3.49
C TRP A 96 15.98 -29.95 -1.96
N ARG A 97 16.53 -28.91 -1.34
CA ARG A 97 16.50 -28.66 0.09
C ARG A 97 16.15 -27.20 0.34
N PHE A 98 15.17 -26.98 1.20
CA PHE A 98 14.78 -25.69 1.72
C PHE A 98 14.92 -25.72 3.25
N GLU A 99 15.61 -24.74 3.79
CA GLU A 99 15.79 -24.55 5.22
C GLU A 99 15.37 -23.13 5.58
N PHE A 100 14.68 -22.99 6.70
CA PHE A 100 14.28 -21.70 7.28
C PHE A 100 14.48 -21.78 8.77
N GLY A 101 14.92 -20.68 9.39
CA GLY A 101 15.13 -20.64 10.82
C GLY A 101 14.82 -19.28 11.40
N SER A 102 14.14 -19.24 12.53
CA SER A 102 13.94 -18.04 13.33
C SER A 102 14.67 -18.28 14.65
N TYR A 103 15.78 -17.56 14.86
CA TYR A 103 16.74 -17.87 15.92
C TYR A 103 17.02 -16.67 16.82
N THR A 104 17.23 -16.98 18.09
CA THR A 104 17.75 -16.06 19.12
C THR A 104 18.96 -16.69 19.79
N THR A 105 19.81 -15.90 20.42
CA THR A 105 20.97 -16.39 21.17
C THR A 105 20.99 -15.80 22.57
N ASP A 106 21.55 -16.54 23.52
CA ASP A 106 21.84 -16.06 24.87
C ASP A 106 23.13 -15.21 24.93
N GLY A 107 23.81 -15.03 23.78
CA GLY A 107 25.04 -14.27 23.65
C GLY A 107 26.29 -14.99 24.14
N ASN A 108 26.16 -16.23 24.63
CA ASN A 108 27.29 -17.00 25.15
C ASN A 108 28.11 -17.60 23.99
N THR A 109 29.27 -17.01 23.73
CA THR A 109 30.22 -17.52 22.73
C THR A 109 31.17 -18.56 23.32
N ARG A 110 31.47 -19.62 22.56
CA ARG A 110 32.52 -20.58 22.87
C ARG A 110 33.48 -20.70 21.69
N LEU A 111 34.78 -20.72 21.95
CA LEU A 111 35.78 -20.99 20.92
C LEU A 111 35.91 -22.52 20.74
N VAL A 112 35.51 -23.02 19.58
CA VAL A 112 35.61 -24.45 19.22
C VAL A 112 36.24 -24.54 17.84
N ASP A 113 37.32 -25.30 17.70
CA ASP A 113 38.06 -25.49 16.44
C ASP A 113 38.50 -24.16 15.77
N GLY A 114 38.84 -23.15 16.58
CA GLY A 114 39.26 -21.84 16.08
C GLY A 114 38.12 -20.95 15.56
N GLN A 115 36.87 -21.34 15.76
CA GLN A 115 35.68 -20.56 15.41
C GLN A 115 34.88 -20.20 16.67
N TYR A 116 34.39 -18.97 16.75
CA TYR A 116 33.42 -18.59 17.77
C TYR A 116 32.07 -19.20 17.41
N ARG A 117 31.55 -20.08 18.27
CA ARG A 117 30.24 -20.70 18.15
C ARG A 117 29.29 -20.09 19.17
N LEU A 118 28.06 -19.82 18.72
CA LEU A 118 26.96 -19.33 19.54
C LEU A 118 25.92 -20.44 19.64
N ASN A 119 25.29 -20.54 20.81
CA ASN A 119 24.11 -21.37 20.96
C ASN A 119 22.88 -20.61 20.47
N ILE A 120 22.00 -21.31 19.75
CA ILE A 120 20.76 -20.74 19.22
C ILE A 120 19.54 -21.43 19.83
N ASN A 121 18.50 -20.65 20.07
CA ASN A 121 17.16 -21.10 20.44
C ASN A 121 16.18 -20.63 19.38
N GLY A 122 15.13 -21.39 19.09
CA GLY A 122 14.08 -20.98 18.18
C GLY A 122 13.53 -22.13 17.35
N THR A 123 13.03 -21.83 16.15
CA THR A 123 12.42 -22.85 15.28
C THR A 123 13.22 -23.04 14.01
N ARG A 124 13.29 -24.29 13.55
CA ARG A 124 13.90 -24.67 12.27
C ARG A 124 12.91 -25.47 11.44
N PHE A 125 12.66 -25.00 10.22
CA PHE A 125 11.86 -25.69 9.21
C PHE A 125 12.78 -26.21 8.10
N GLU A 126 12.69 -27.50 7.81
CA GLU A 126 13.43 -28.18 6.75
C GLU A 126 12.44 -28.90 5.81
N ALA A 127 12.59 -28.72 4.51
CA ALA A 127 11.86 -29.43 3.48
C ALA A 127 12.83 -29.94 2.41
N TYR A 128 12.78 -31.24 2.10
CA TYR A 128 13.66 -31.80 1.08
C TYR A 128 13.09 -33.03 0.40
N GLY A 129 13.55 -33.26 -0.82
CA GLY A 129 13.15 -34.39 -1.66
C GLY A 129 13.62 -34.20 -3.10
N VAL A 130 13.21 -35.10 -3.98
CA VAL A 130 13.54 -35.02 -5.40
C VAL A 130 12.41 -34.34 -6.16
N ILE A 131 12.74 -33.39 -7.02
CA ILE A 131 11.86 -32.81 -8.03
C ILE A 131 12.22 -33.44 -9.38
N ASN A 132 11.21 -33.77 -10.18
CA ASN A 132 11.38 -34.24 -11.54
C ASN A 132 10.41 -33.47 -12.43
N GLN A 133 10.94 -32.68 -13.38
CA GLN A 133 10.15 -31.82 -14.26
C GLN A 133 9.18 -30.92 -13.47
N GLY A 134 9.71 -30.23 -12.46
CA GLY A 134 8.93 -29.33 -11.61
C GLY A 134 7.92 -30.01 -10.67
N LYS A 135 7.83 -31.34 -10.61
CA LYS A 135 6.90 -32.09 -9.74
C LYS A 135 7.61 -32.86 -8.63
N PRO A 136 7.02 -33.01 -7.42
CA PRO A 136 7.62 -33.82 -6.37
C PRO A 136 7.66 -35.28 -6.79
N ASN A 137 8.78 -35.94 -6.52
CA ASN A 137 9.05 -37.32 -6.89
C ASN A 137 9.86 -38.02 -5.80
N GLY A 138 9.62 -39.31 -5.60
CA GLY A 138 10.20 -40.04 -4.48
C GLY A 138 9.71 -39.50 -3.13
N GLN A 139 10.48 -39.70 -2.08
CA GLN A 139 10.11 -39.29 -0.74
C GLN A 139 10.38 -37.80 -0.53
N TRP A 140 9.35 -37.09 -0.08
CA TRP A 140 9.43 -35.71 0.40
C TRP A 140 9.20 -35.68 1.90
N ILE A 141 10.05 -34.92 2.59
CA ILE A 141 10.07 -34.82 4.03
C ILE A 141 9.99 -33.34 4.40
N PHE A 142 9.02 -33.00 5.23
CA PHE A 142 8.88 -31.68 5.87
C PHE A 142 9.04 -31.88 7.36
N MET A 143 9.86 -31.06 8.02
CA MET A 143 10.08 -31.09 9.46
C MET A 143 10.15 -29.69 10.02
N VAL A 144 9.41 -29.43 11.09
CA VAL A 144 9.57 -28.23 11.93
C VAL A 144 10.00 -28.70 13.30
N ASN A 145 11.12 -28.19 13.77
CA ASN A 145 11.71 -28.55 15.05
C ASN A 145 11.93 -27.31 15.90
N GLU A 146 11.77 -27.48 17.20
CA GLU A 146 12.21 -26.51 18.20
C GLU A 146 13.66 -26.81 18.58
N LEU A 147 14.48 -25.77 18.61
CA LEU A 147 15.86 -25.81 19.06
C LEU A 147 15.98 -25.08 20.39
N VAL A 148 16.62 -25.73 21.36
CA VAL A 148 17.09 -25.09 22.58
C VAL A 148 18.56 -25.42 22.80
N ASN A 149 19.37 -24.38 22.98
CA ASN A 149 20.82 -24.43 23.08
C ASN A 149 21.45 -25.23 21.94
N SER A 150 21.03 -24.96 20.70
CA SER A 150 21.45 -25.65 19.48
C SER A 150 21.15 -27.15 19.45
N SER A 151 20.31 -27.65 20.35
CA SER A 151 19.89 -29.04 20.43
C SER A 151 18.41 -29.16 20.10
N LEU A 152 18.03 -30.20 19.35
CA LEU A 152 16.64 -30.46 18.99
C LEU A 152 15.87 -30.87 20.26
N GLN A 153 14.87 -30.08 20.63
CA GLN A 153 14.05 -30.33 21.82
C GLN A 153 12.78 -31.10 21.47
N SER A 154 12.02 -30.60 20.50
CA SER A 154 10.72 -31.14 20.14
C SER A 154 10.53 -31.09 18.61
N ASN A 155 9.69 -32.00 18.10
CA ASN A 155 9.23 -31.95 16.71
C ASN A 155 7.84 -31.31 16.70
N LEU A 156 7.77 -30.09 16.17
CA LEU A 156 6.54 -29.32 16.08
C LEU A 156 5.65 -29.82 14.95
N PHE A 157 6.27 -30.27 13.86
CA PHE A 157 5.59 -30.84 12.71
C PHE A 157 6.51 -31.80 11.93
N ARG A 158 5.93 -32.85 11.37
CA ARG A 158 6.60 -33.73 10.42
C ARG A 158 5.63 -34.35 9.43
N SER A 159 5.98 -34.29 8.15
CA SER A 159 5.22 -34.94 7.07
C SER A 159 6.17 -35.74 6.19
N VAL A 160 5.77 -36.97 5.88
CA VAL A 160 6.55 -37.89 5.05
C VAL A 160 5.64 -38.53 4.02
N ILE A 161 5.86 -38.19 2.74
CA ILE A 161 4.99 -38.63 1.64
C ILE A 161 5.86 -39.05 0.46
N SER A 162 5.53 -40.18 -0.16
CA SER A 162 6.18 -40.63 -1.39
C SER A 162 5.35 -40.22 -2.60
N PHE A 163 6.01 -39.77 -3.67
CA PHE A 163 5.38 -39.31 -4.89
C PHE A 163 5.92 -40.03 -6.12
N GLU A 164 5.06 -40.17 -7.11
CA GLU A 164 5.44 -40.51 -8.48
C GLU A 164 4.93 -39.40 -9.40
N LYS A 165 5.85 -38.56 -9.90
CA LYS A 165 5.54 -37.41 -10.77
C LYS A 165 4.38 -36.53 -10.26
N GLY A 166 4.43 -36.14 -8.98
CA GLY A 166 3.40 -35.30 -8.35
C GLY A 166 2.25 -36.06 -7.69
N VAL A 167 2.06 -37.34 -8.02
CA VAL A 167 0.96 -38.15 -7.49
C VAL A 167 1.40 -38.86 -6.21
N PRO A 168 0.71 -38.65 -5.07
CA PRO A 168 1.04 -39.31 -3.80
C PRO A 168 0.86 -40.82 -3.90
N GLN A 169 1.75 -41.58 -3.27
CA GLN A 169 1.79 -43.03 -3.34
C GLN A 169 1.72 -43.65 -1.94
N ARG A 170 0.89 -44.70 -1.81
CA ARG A 170 0.83 -45.56 -0.62
C ARG A 170 0.43 -44.78 0.63
N ASN A 171 1.17 -44.97 1.72
CA ASN A 171 0.81 -44.46 3.04
C ASN A 171 1.28 -43.01 3.20
N VAL A 172 0.42 -42.18 3.77
CA VAL A 172 0.72 -40.83 4.22
C VAL A 172 0.88 -40.84 5.74
N ARG A 173 1.87 -40.11 6.25
CA ARG A 173 2.02 -39.87 7.69
C ARG A 173 2.33 -38.40 7.92
N ILE A 174 1.47 -37.75 8.69
CA ILE A 174 1.58 -36.34 9.09
C ILE A 174 1.45 -36.30 10.60
N GLU A 175 2.37 -35.66 11.30
CA GLU A 175 2.35 -35.56 12.76
C GLU A 175 2.70 -34.14 13.18
N ASN A 176 2.11 -33.67 14.27
CA ASN A 176 2.49 -32.44 14.97
C ASN A 176 2.71 -32.75 16.45
N GLU A 177 2.85 -31.73 17.29
CA GLU A 177 3.07 -31.93 18.74
C GLU A 177 1.98 -32.74 19.42
N LYS A 178 0.73 -32.57 18.98
CA LYS A 178 -0.47 -33.09 19.65
C LYS A 178 -0.98 -34.40 19.04
N SER A 179 -0.79 -34.66 17.75
CA SER A 179 -1.38 -35.82 17.08
C SER A 179 -0.58 -36.40 15.91
N THR A 180 -0.98 -37.59 15.47
CA THR A 180 -0.45 -38.28 14.28
C THR A 180 -1.60 -38.75 13.40
N LEU A 181 -1.61 -38.30 12.15
CA LEU A 181 -2.47 -38.76 11.07
C LEU A 181 -1.76 -39.81 10.22
N VAL A 182 -2.43 -40.93 9.98
CA VAL A 182 -2.02 -41.96 9.03
C VAL A 182 -3.17 -42.22 8.07
N GLY A 183 -2.85 -42.31 6.79
CA GLY A 183 -3.84 -42.64 5.76
C GLY A 183 -3.19 -43.30 4.55
N ARG A 184 -3.98 -43.53 3.50
CA ARG A 184 -3.50 -44.14 2.27
C ARG A 184 -4.09 -43.49 1.02
N PHE A 185 -3.28 -43.42 -0.02
CA PHE A 185 -3.66 -43.11 -1.38
C PHE A 185 -3.58 -44.34 -2.28
N LEU A 186 -4.50 -44.41 -3.25
CA LEU A 186 -4.39 -45.27 -4.42
C LEU A 186 -3.28 -44.77 -5.35
N ARG A 187 -2.84 -45.61 -6.30
CA ARG A 187 -1.75 -45.27 -7.24
C ARG A 187 -2.05 -44.04 -8.11
N ASN A 188 -3.32 -43.71 -8.29
CA ASN A 188 -3.81 -42.56 -9.04
C ASN A 188 -3.98 -41.30 -8.17
N GLY A 189 -3.58 -41.35 -6.89
CA GLY A 189 -3.64 -40.24 -5.95
C GLY A 189 -4.97 -40.04 -5.23
N LEU A 190 -5.96 -40.92 -5.44
CA LEU A 190 -7.23 -40.87 -4.72
C LEU A 190 -7.07 -41.34 -3.27
N ALA A 191 -7.60 -40.59 -2.31
CA ALA A 191 -7.68 -41.02 -0.92
C ALA A 191 -8.51 -42.31 -0.81
N HIS A 192 -8.09 -43.26 0.02
CA HIS A 192 -8.76 -44.55 0.16
C HIS A 192 -8.50 -45.17 1.53
N ASP A 193 -9.30 -46.18 1.86
CA ASP A 193 -9.32 -46.85 3.16
C ASP A 193 -9.64 -45.84 4.29
N VAL A 194 -9.26 -46.18 5.52
CA VAL A 194 -9.45 -45.34 6.69
C VAL A 194 -8.23 -44.45 6.90
N TRP A 195 -8.49 -43.16 7.06
CA TRP A 195 -7.53 -42.16 7.49
C TRP A 195 -7.77 -41.86 8.96
N SER A 196 -6.82 -42.19 9.83
CA SER A 196 -6.98 -42.10 11.27
C SER A 196 -6.00 -41.14 11.90
N ARG A 197 -6.51 -40.26 12.76
CA ARG A 197 -5.75 -39.36 13.62
C ARG A 197 -5.80 -39.85 15.06
N TYR A 198 -4.63 -40.01 15.66
CA TYR A 198 -4.46 -40.39 17.06
C TYR A 198 -3.86 -39.24 17.84
N ASP A 199 -4.43 -38.94 19.01
CA ASP A 199 -3.81 -38.01 19.94
C ASP A 199 -2.56 -38.63 20.58
N LYS A 200 -1.54 -37.81 20.83
CA LYS A 200 -0.32 -38.26 21.50
C LYS A 200 -0.47 -38.28 23.02
N GLU A 201 -1.34 -37.43 23.58
CA GLU A 201 -1.56 -37.33 25.02
C GLU A 201 -2.73 -38.20 25.49
N ASN A 202 -3.79 -38.34 24.67
CA ASN A 202 -4.95 -39.18 24.98
C ASN A 202 -5.21 -40.26 23.93
N THR A 203 -4.77 -41.50 24.20
CA THR A 203 -4.97 -42.62 23.27
C THR A 203 -6.44 -43.00 23.03
N ASN A 204 -7.37 -42.52 23.87
CA ASN A 204 -8.80 -42.79 23.72
C ASN A 204 -9.49 -41.77 22.81
N THR A 205 -8.80 -40.71 22.37
CA THR A 205 -9.37 -39.74 21.43
C THR A 205 -8.85 -39.98 20.02
N SER A 206 -9.74 -40.37 19.12
CA SER A 206 -9.41 -40.60 17.71
C SER A 206 -10.44 -40.00 16.77
N GLU A 207 -9.97 -39.64 15.58
CA GLU A 207 -10.81 -39.24 14.46
C GLU A 207 -10.46 -40.14 13.29
N SER A 208 -11.47 -40.64 12.58
CA SER A 208 -11.29 -41.51 11.41
C SER A 208 -12.18 -41.07 10.27
N TRP A 209 -11.58 -40.88 9.09
CA TRP A 209 -12.27 -40.58 7.84
C TRP A 209 -12.24 -41.82 6.95
N VAL A 210 -13.40 -42.29 6.52
CA VAL A 210 -13.54 -43.51 5.72
C VAL A 210 -13.76 -43.14 4.26
N PHE A 211 -12.76 -43.44 3.42
CA PHE A 211 -12.80 -43.17 1.99
C PHE A 211 -13.02 -44.44 1.17
N ASP A 212 -13.93 -44.37 0.19
CA ASP A 212 -14.04 -45.37 -0.86
C ASP A 212 -13.73 -44.77 -2.24
N GLU A 213 -12.67 -45.28 -2.86
CA GLU A 213 -12.07 -44.75 -4.09
C GLU A 213 -12.12 -43.21 -4.25
N GLY A 214 -11.78 -42.48 -3.19
CA GLY A 214 -11.76 -41.02 -3.13
C GLY A 214 -13.02 -40.35 -2.58
N LEU A 215 -14.15 -41.05 -2.49
CA LEU A 215 -15.39 -40.53 -1.90
C LEU A 215 -15.35 -40.66 -0.38
N LEU A 216 -15.58 -39.57 0.36
CA LEU A 216 -15.64 -39.60 1.82
C LEU A 216 -17.03 -40.05 2.27
N ASN A 217 -17.14 -41.28 2.75
CA ASN A 217 -18.44 -41.85 3.12
C ASN A 217 -18.83 -41.46 4.54
N GLN A 218 -17.86 -41.47 5.46
CA GLN A 218 -18.11 -41.36 6.88
C GLN A 218 -16.96 -40.69 7.62
N ILE A 219 -17.30 -39.90 8.62
CA ILE A 219 -16.38 -39.40 9.64
C ILE A 219 -16.82 -39.97 11.00
N THR A 220 -15.88 -40.57 11.72
CA THR A 220 -16.09 -41.12 13.06
C THR A 220 -15.18 -40.41 14.05
N TYR A 221 -15.74 -39.93 15.15
CA TYR A 221 -15.00 -39.41 16.29
C TYR A 221 -15.22 -40.32 17.49
N GLU A 222 -14.13 -40.73 18.13
CA GLU A 222 -14.15 -41.54 19.34
C GLU A 222 -13.48 -40.77 20.47
N ASP A 223 -14.15 -40.69 21.62
CA ASP A 223 -13.64 -40.10 22.86
C ASP A 223 -14.06 -40.94 24.09
N GLU A 224 -13.79 -40.44 25.30
CA GLU A 224 -14.16 -41.13 26.55
C GLU A 224 -15.67 -41.23 26.77
N GLU A 225 -16.48 -40.38 26.11
CA GLU A 225 -17.94 -40.34 26.23
C GLU A 225 -18.63 -41.25 25.19
N GLY A 226 -17.92 -41.62 24.11
CA GLY A 226 -18.34 -42.64 23.16
C GLY A 226 -17.86 -42.39 21.73
N SER A 227 -18.49 -43.07 20.77
CA SER A 227 -18.24 -42.87 19.34
C SER A 227 -19.42 -42.12 18.69
N THR A 228 -19.12 -41.07 17.94
CA THR A 228 -20.08 -40.36 17.09
C THR A 228 -19.73 -40.58 15.63
N GLU A 229 -20.73 -40.99 14.84
CA GLU A 229 -20.59 -41.28 13.43
C GLU A 229 -21.43 -40.30 12.62
N THR A 230 -20.80 -39.65 11.64
CA THR A 230 -21.47 -38.72 10.71
C THR A 230 -21.27 -39.24 9.29
N ALA A 231 -22.38 -39.56 8.61
CA ALA A 231 -22.35 -39.85 7.18
C ALA A 231 -22.14 -38.54 6.41
N VAL A 232 -21.20 -38.53 5.47
CA VAL A 232 -20.85 -37.33 4.69
C VAL A 232 -21.47 -37.42 3.31
N PHE A 233 -20.98 -38.34 2.48
CA PHE A 233 -21.56 -38.63 1.18
C PHE A 233 -22.11 -40.05 1.19
N THR A 234 -23.36 -40.21 0.80
CA THR A 234 -23.96 -41.52 0.56
C THR A 234 -23.89 -41.84 -0.93
N GLU A 235 -23.57 -43.09 -1.30
CA GLU A 235 -23.36 -43.58 -2.67
C GLU A 235 -24.61 -43.53 -3.58
N SER A 236 -25.66 -42.79 -3.23
CA SER A 236 -26.93 -42.78 -3.94
C SER A 236 -26.80 -42.16 -5.34
N GLN A 237 -26.43 -42.94 -6.36
CA GLN A 237 -26.52 -42.61 -7.79
C GLN A 237 -26.11 -41.18 -8.21
N LEU A 238 -25.18 -40.54 -7.51
CA LEU A 238 -24.69 -39.21 -7.85
C LEU A 238 -23.47 -39.36 -8.76
N GLU A 239 -23.48 -38.68 -9.90
CA GLU A 239 -22.26 -38.52 -10.69
C GLU A 239 -21.20 -37.84 -9.81
N THR A 240 -19.98 -38.39 -9.78
CA THR A 240 -18.89 -37.85 -8.97
C THR A 240 -17.84 -37.21 -9.85
N LYS A 241 -17.19 -36.17 -9.32
CA LYS A 241 -16.07 -35.49 -9.96
C LYS A 241 -14.83 -35.57 -9.09
N ILE A 242 -13.68 -35.83 -9.72
CA ILE A 242 -12.39 -35.79 -9.04
C ILE A 242 -11.99 -34.33 -8.82
N VAL A 243 -11.71 -33.98 -7.57
CA VAL A 243 -11.21 -32.68 -7.13
C VAL A 243 -9.95 -32.84 -6.28
N ALA A 244 -9.22 -31.76 -6.08
CA ALA A 244 -8.06 -31.78 -5.19
C ALA A 244 -8.48 -31.81 -3.72
N LEU A 245 -7.80 -32.61 -2.90
CA LEU A 245 -7.91 -32.57 -1.44
C LEU A 245 -7.10 -31.39 -0.92
N ASN A 246 -7.73 -30.21 -0.96
CA ASN A 246 -7.14 -28.93 -0.58
C ASN A 246 -8.11 -28.14 0.32
N LYS A 247 -7.77 -26.87 0.61
CA LYS A 247 -8.62 -25.97 1.39
C LYS A 247 -10.04 -25.85 0.85
N ALA A 248 -10.24 -25.87 -0.47
CA ALA A 248 -11.56 -25.79 -1.08
C ALA A 248 -12.41 -27.02 -0.75
N TYR A 249 -11.84 -28.23 -0.84
CA TYR A 249 -12.55 -29.45 -0.43
C TYR A 249 -12.89 -29.46 1.07
N LEU A 250 -11.97 -29.00 1.93
CA LEU A 250 -12.23 -28.93 3.38
C LEU A 250 -13.31 -27.90 3.71
N ASN A 251 -13.32 -26.75 3.03
CA ASN A 251 -14.40 -25.77 3.14
C ASN A 251 -15.74 -26.35 2.68
N LEU A 252 -15.74 -27.12 1.59
CA LEU A 252 -16.92 -27.82 1.10
C LEU A 252 -17.45 -28.81 2.16
N LEU A 253 -16.59 -29.63 2.76
CA LEU A 253 -16.97 -30.53 3.85
C LEU A 253 -17.58 -29.77 5.03
N ASN A 254 -16.99 -28.63 5.39
CA ASN A 254 -17.51 -27.80 6.47
C ASN A 254 -18.92 -27.25 6.18
N LEU A 255 -19.21 -26.93 4.92
CA LEU A 255 -20.53 -26.44 4.51
C LEU A 255 -21.60 -27.54 4.52
N MET A 256 -21.21 -28.78 4.18
CA MET A 256 -22.13 -29.91 4.06
C MET A 256 -22.32 -30.67 5.37
N GLY A 257 -21.34 -30.68 6.26
CA GLY A 257 -21.46 -31.34 7.57
C GLY A 257 -22.48 -30.66 8.47
N ASP A 258 -23.18 -31.42 9.31
CA ASP A 258 -23.93 -30.83 10.41
C ASP A 258 -22.97 -30.02 11.31
N ALA A 259 -23.49 -29.01 12.02
CA ALA A 259 -22.72 -27.99 12.75
C ALA A 259 -21.63 -28.50 13.73
N THR A 260 -21.51 -29.82 13.93
CA THR A 260 -20.51 -30.52 14.74
C THR A 260 -19.08 -30.49 14.18
N VAL A 261 -18.87 -30.26 12.88
CA VAL A 261 -17.51 -30.05 12.32
C VAL A 261 -16.96 -28.66 12.71
N ASN A 262 -17.82 -27.68 12.98
CA ASN A 262 -17.43 -26.27 13.21
C ASN A 262 -17.03 -25.92 14.65
N GLU A 263 -17.42 -26.73 15.64
CA GLU A 263 -17.11 -26.43 17.05
C GLU A 263 -15.89 -27.21 17.60
N ARG A 264 -15.24 -28.04 16.77
CA ARG A 264 -14.35 -29.08 17.27
C ARG A 264 -12.89 -28.91 16.83
N ALA A 265 -12.13 -28.38 17.79
CA ALA A 265 -10.70 -28.49 18.07
C ALA A 265 -9.67 -27.96 17.05
N GLU A 266 -8.76 -27.12 17.55
CA GLU A 266 -7.36 -27.17 17.10
C GLU A 266 -6.91 -28.63 17.10
N ASN A 267 -6.39 -29.16 15.98
CA ASN A 267 -5.76 -30.49 15.87
C ASN A 267 -6.63 -31.69 15.35
N ASP A 268 -7.63 -31.44 14.50
CA ASP A 268 -8.34 -32.47 13.73
C ASP A 268 -7.59 -32.90 12.43
N ILE A 269 -8.13 -33.86 11.68
CA ILE A 269 -7.58 -34.31 10.38
C ILE A 269 -7.51 -33.15 9.39
N ALA A 270 -8.56 -32.31 9.32
CA ALA A 270 -8.60 -31.17 8.41
C ALA A 270 -7.48 -30.17 8.69
N PHE A 271 -7.20 -29.88 9.96
CA PHE A 271 -6.13 -29.01 10.41
C PHE A 271 -4.76 -29.54 10.02
N LEU A 272 -4.46 -30.82 10.25
CA LEU A 272 -3.19 -31.42 9.82
C LEU A 272 -3.02 -31.38 8.30
N LEU A 273 -4.09 -31.59 7.54
CA LEU A 273 -4.06 -31.48 6.07
C LEU A 273 -3.81 -30.05 5.60
N LEU A 274 -4.43 -29.06 6.25
CA LEU A 274 -4.20 -27.63 5.97
C LEU A 274 -2.77 -27.21 6.33
N GLN A 275 -2.24 -27.65 7.48
CA GLN A 275 -0.85 -27.42 7.86
C GLN A 275 0.11 -27.99 6.81
N ASN A 276 -0.08 -29.26 6.44
CA ASN A 276 0.72 -29.91 5.41
C ASN A 276 0.63 -29.17 4.06
N HIS A 277 -0.58 -28.81 3.62
CA HIS A 277 -0.78 -28.03 2.40
C HIS A 277 -0.04 -26.69 2.45
N GLY A 278 -0.07 -25.99 3.59
CA GLY A 278 0.65 -24.74 3.80
C GLY A 278 2.17 -24.87 3.56
N TYR A 279 2.79 -25.96 4.00
CA TYR A 279 4.21 -26.19 3.74
C TYR A 279 4.51 -26.46 2.25
N TYR A 280 3.67 -27.23 1.54
CA TYR A 280 3.82 -27.40 0.10
C TYR A 280 3.57 -26.08 -0.67
N GLN A 281 2.62 -25.27 -0.22
CA GLN A 281 2.35 -23.94 -0.80
C GLN A 281 3.56 -23.03 -0.64
N LYS A 282 4.16 -22.97 0.56
CA LYS A 282 5.37 -22.17 0.82
C LYS A 282 6.51 -22.50 -0.16
N ILE A 283 6.75 -23.78 -0.44
CA ILE A 283 7.78 -24.20 -1.41
C ILE A 283 7.34 -23.92 -2.86
N THR A 284 6.07 -24.15 -3.18
CA THR A 284 5.51 -23.84 -4.50
C THR A 284 5.66 -22.36 -4.84
N ASP A 285 5.39 -21.48 -3.87
CA ASP A 285 5.53 -20.03 -4.01
C ASP A 285 6.98 -19.61 -4.29
N ILE A 286 7.96 -20.23 -3.63
CA ILE A 286 9.38 -19.93 -3.89
C ILE A 286 9.76 -20.37 -5.31
N LEU A 287 9.38 -21.60 -5.68
CA LEU A 287 9.70 -22.15 -7.00
C LEU A 287 8.98 -21.40 -8.14
N SER A 288 7.80 -20.83 -7.91
CA SER A 288 7.06 -20.06 -8.93
C SER A 288 7.73 -18.74 -9.29
N HIS A 289 8.46 -18.13 -8.36
CA HIS A 289 9.26 -16.92 -8.62
C HIS A 289 10.58 -17.24 -9.35
N LEU A 290 11.07 -18.48 -9.26
CA LEU A 290 12.31 -18.91 -9.91
C LEU A 290 12.10 -19.44 -11.33
N GLY A 291 10.90 -19.90 -11.66
CA GLY A 291 10.61 -20.43 -12.99
C GLY A 291 9.25 -21.12 -13.06
N LYS A 292 9.07 -21.98 -14.07
CA LYS A 292 7.85 -22.79 -14.19
C LYS A 292 7.82 -23.80 -13.05
N THR A 293 6.71 -23.85 -12.32
CA THR A 293 6.53 -24.78 -11.21
C THR A 293 5.24 -25.58 -11.34
N SER A 294 5.31 -26.85 -10.95
CA SER A 294 4.18 -27.74 -10.74
C SER A 294 4.37 -28.56 -9.46
N PHE A 295 4.96 -27.92 -8.45
CA PHE A 295 5.42 -28.60 -7.23
C PHE A 295 4.27 -29.06 -6.32
N MET A 296 3.11 -28.41 -6.40
CA MET A 296 1.96 -28.74 -5.56
C MET A 296 1.53 -30.21 -5.78
N PRO A 297 1.42 -31.03 -4.72
CA PRO A 297 1.06 -32.44 -4.85
C PRO A 297 -0.39 -32.63 -5.30
N GLU A 298 -0.62 -33.70 -6.06
CA GLU A 298 -1.93 -34.05 -6.61
C GLU A 298 -2.69 -34.97 -5.64
N PHE A 299 -2.99 -34.50 -4.42
CA PHE A 299 -3.93 -35.21 -3.52
C PHE A 299 -5.34 -35.13 -4.11
N ARG A 300 -6.00 -36.27 -4.34
CA ARG A 300 -7.29 -36.31 -5.05
C ARG A 300 -8.37 -36.96 -4.19
N VAL A 301 -9.59 -36.45 -4.34
CA VAL A 301 -10.83 -36.98 -3.73
C VAL A 301 -11.97 -36.85 -4.75
N LYS A 302 -13.07 -37.54 -4.49
CA LYS A 302 -14.31 -37.45 -5.26
C LYS A 302 -15.35 -36.67 -4.46
N VAL A 303 -16.10 -35.83 -5.15
CA VAL A 303 -17.27 -35.13 -4.61
C VAL A 303 -18.47 -35.39 -5.51
N PRO A 304 -19.68 -35.53 -4.96
CA PRO A 304 -20.90 -35.54 -5.76
C PRO A 304 -21.03 -34.24 -6.55
N GLN A 305 -21.32 -34.36 -7.84
CA GLN A 305 -21.49 -33.20 -8.72
C GLN A 305 -22.96 -32.78 -8.76
N ILE A 306 -23.20 -31.49 -8.57
CA ILE A 306 -24.51 -30.88 -8.81
C ILE A 306 -24.43 -30.12 -10.12
N THR A 307 -25.24 -30.50 -11.11
CA THR A 307 -25.28 -29.80 -12.39
C THR A 307 -25.98 -28.45 -12.19
N LYS A 308 -25.21 -27.35 -12.23
CA LYS A 308 -25.75 -26.00 -12.37
C LYS A 308 -25.98 -25.70 -13.84
N ASP A 309 -27.09 -25.04 -14.14
CA ASP A 309 -27.34 -24.57 -15.50
C ASP A 309 -26.49 -23.32 -15.80
N SER A 310 -26.41 -22.95 -17.09
CA SER A 310 -25.62 -21.79 -17.51
C SER A 310 -26.15 -20.47 -16.93
N ALA A 311 -27.44 -20.37 -16.61
CA ALA A 311 -28.01 -19.16 -16.06
C ALA A 311 -27.58 -18.97 -14.60
N GLU A 312 -27.56 -20.03 -13.80
CA GLU A 312 -27.06 -20.00 -12.42
C GLU A 312 -25.59 -19.58 -12.34
N ILE A 313 -24.75 -20.09 -13.26
CA ILE A 313 -23.33 -19.72 -13.32
C ILE A 313 -23.19 -18.22 -13.64
N ILE A 314 -23.91 -17.72 -14.64
CA ILE A 314 -23.90 -16.30 -15.01
C ILE A 314 -24.40 -15.41 -13.85
N SER A 315 -25.43 -15.84 -13.12
CA SER A 315 -25.90 -15.12 -11.93
C SER A 315 -24.85 -15.08 -10.83
N LEU A 316 -24.11 -16.16 -10.58
CA LEU A 316 -23.02 -16.18 -9.61
C LEU A 316 -21.88 -15.22 -10.00
N ASP A 317 -21.45 -15.23 -11.27
CA ASP A 317 -20.46 -14.28 -11.77
C ASP A 317 -20.93 -12.83 -11.59
N THR A 318 -22.21 -12.57 -11.91
CA THR A 318 -22.83 -11.25 -11.75
C THR A 318 -22.87 -10.81 -10.28
N ILE A 319 -23.13 -11.73 -9.34
CA ILE A 319 -23.10 -11.44 -7.90
C ILE A 319 -21.70 -11.00 -7.47
N VAL A 320 -20.65 -11.68 -7.93
CA VAL A 320 -19.25 -11.32 -7.60
C VAL A 320 -18.92 -9.91 -8.09
N ASP A 321 -19.32 -9.56 -9.31
CA ASP A 321 -19.11 -8.22 -9.88
C ASP A 321 -19.87 -7.12 -9.11
N LEU A 322 -21.13 -7.40 -8.73
CA LEU A 322 -21.95 -6.47 -7.96
C LEU A 322 -21.40 -6.26 -6.54
N TYR A 323 -20.97 -7.35 -5.90
CA TYR A 323 -20.33 -7.31 -4.59
C TYR A 323 -19.05 -6.47 -4.62
N ALA A 324 -18.20 -6.63 -5.63
CA ALA A 324 -16.96 -5.85 -5.75
C ALA A 324 -17.23 -4.34 -5.84
N LYS A 325 -18.24 -3.94 -6.63
CA LYS A 325 -18.65 -2.53 -6.76
C LYS A 325 -19.22 -1.98 -5.45
N ALA A 326 -20.13 -2.71 -4.82
CA ALA A 326 -20.75 -2.30 -3.56
C ALA A 326 -19.74 -2.16 -2.42
N THR A 327 -18.80 -3.12 -2.33
CA THR A 327 -17.75 -3.13 -1.30
C THR A 327 -16.81 -1.95 -1.46
N LEU A 328 -16.38 -1.63 -2.70
CA LEU A 328 -15.55 -0.47 -2.96
C LEU A 328 -16.22 0.84 -2.49
N ALA A 329 -17.52 1.01 -2.78
CA ALA A 329 -18.28 2.17 -2.30
C ALA A 329 -18.42 2.19 -0.77
N SER A 330 -18.69 1.03 -0.15
CA SER A 330 -18.84 0.86 1.30
C SER A 330 -17.54 1.19 2.05
N GLU A 331 -16.43 0.54 1.68
CA GLU A 331 -15.13 0.67 2.36
C GLU A 331 -14.58 2.09 2.29
N LEU A 332 -14.73 2.78 1.14
CA LEU A 332 -14.28 4.16 0.98
C LEU A 332 -14.98 5.13 1.95
N LEU A 333 -16.24 4.89 2.28
CA LEU A 333 -17.02 5.74 3.17
C LEU A 333 -16.85 5.33 4.64
N LEU A 334 -16.93 4.04 4.94
CA LEU A 334 -16.82 3.52 6.30
C LEU A 334 -15.42 3.76 6.90
N ASN A 335 -14.37 3.80 6.07
CA ASN A 335 -13.01 4.11 6.51
C ASN A 335 -12.66 5.61 6.44
N ASN A 336 -13.60 6.48 6.05
CA ASN A 336 -13.34 7.91 5.96
C ASN A 336 -13.46 8.60 7.34
N THR A 337 -12.31 8.99 7.90
CA THR A 337 -12.23 9.62 9.24
C THR A 337 -13.00 10.93 9.33
N GLN A 338 -13.01 11.75 8.27
CA GLN A 338 -13.74 13.00 8.26
C GLN A 338 -15.25 12.77 8.25
N LEU A 339 -15.73 11.79 7.49
CA LEU A 339 -17.14 11.40 7.49
C LEU A 339 -17.60 10.89 8.86
N GLN A 340 -16.75 10.11 9.55
CA GLN A 340 -17.03 9.66 10.93
C GLN A 340 -17.12 10.82 11.92
N ILE A 341 -16.34 11.89 11.71
CA ILE A 341 -16.44 13.11 12.53
C ILE A 341 -17.77 13.82 12.22
N ILE A 342 -18.12 13.99 10.95
CA ILE A 342 -19.37 14.66 10.53
C ILE A 342 -20.60 13.91 11.06
N ALA A 343 -20.58 12.57 11.04
CA ALA A 343 -21.65 11.72 11.58
C ALA A 343 -21.97 12.03 13.05
N ARG A 344 -21.01 12.52 13.84
CA ARG A 344 -21.26 12.86 15.26
C ARG A 344 -22.07 14.15 15.44
N SER A 345 -22.12 15.00 14.42
CA SER A 345 -22.79 16.30 14.46
C SER A 345 -23.99 16.41 13.52
N ASP A 346 -24.01 15.65 12.42
CA ASP A 346 -25.08 15.67 11.41
C ASP A 346 -25.87 14.36 11.49
N THR A 347 -27.13 14.46 11.93
CA THR A 347 -28.02 13.31 12.13
C THR A 347 -28.36 12.56 10.84
N GLU A 348 -28.36 13.23 9.70
CA GLU A 348 -28.61 12.59 8.40
C GLU A 348 -27.36 11.81 7.95
N VAL A 349 -26.17 12.33 8.23
CA VAL A 349 -24.91 11.60 7.99
C VAL A 349 -24.80 10.40 8.92
N ASP A 350 -25.11 10.52 10.21
CA ASP A 350 -25.15 9.38 11.14
C ASP A 350 -26.11 8.28 10.64
N PHE A 351 -27.30 8.70 10.20
CA PHE A 351 -28.31 7.79 9.67
C PHE A 351 -27.83 7.00 8.46
N LEU A 352 -27.32 7.68 7.43
CA LEU A 352 -26.85 7.04 6.21
C LEU A 352 -25.58 6.23 6.44
N TYR A 353 -24.70 6.68 7.34
CA TYR A 353 -23.49 5.96 7.72
C TYR A 353 -23.83 4.63 8.42
N LYS A 354 -24.74 4.64 9.39
CA LYS A 354 -25.22 3.42 10.06
C LYS A 354 -26.01 2.51 9.11
N ALA A 355 -26.79 3.07 8.19
CA ALA A 355 -27.46 2.29 7.16
C ALA A 355 -26.44 1.55 6.28
N LEU A 356 -25.34 2.22 5.90
CA LEU A 356 -24.26 1.61 5.16
C LEU A 356 -23.53 0.51 5.96
N GLN A 357 -23.30 0.72 7.26
CA GLN A 357 -22.76 -0.34 8.13
C GLN A 357 -23.66 -1.58 8.17
N LYS A 358 -24.98 -1.40 8.15
CA LYS A 358 -25.93 -2.50 8.07
C LYS A 358 -25.98 -3.18 6.71
N ILE A 359 -25.82 -2.42 5.62
CA ILE A 359 -25.64 -3.00 4.28
C ILE A 359 -24.36 -3.86 4.26
N ASP A 360 -23.27 -3.35 4.83
CA ASP A 360 -22.01 -4.08 4.92
C ASP A 360 -22.18 -5.40 5.69
N SER A 361 -22.71 -5.34 6.91
CA SER A 361 -22.84 -6.53 7.76
C SER A 361 -23.85 -7.54 7.24
N ASP A 362 -25.01 -7.09 6.80
CA ASP A 362 -26.16 -7.97 6.55
C ASP A 362 -26.22 -8.45 5.09
N PHE A 363 -25.54 -7.75 4.16
CA PHE A 363 -25.50 -8.13 2.74
C PHE A 363 -24.07 -8.42 2.27
N LEU A 364 -23.12 -7.48 2.45
CA LEU A 364 -21.80 -7.60 1.82
C LEU A 364 -20.94 -8.69 2.48
N GLN A 365 -20.96 -8.85 3.79
CA GLN A 365 -20.18 -9.91 4.46
C GLN A 365 -20.64 -11.34 4.03
N PRO A 366 -21.95 -11.67 3.96
CA PRO A 366 -22.40 -12.92 3.36
C PRO A 366 -21.98 -13.06 1.88
N LEU A 367 -22.11 -12.00 1.08
CA LEU A 367 -21.72 -12.05 -0.34
C LEU A 367 -20.20 -12.20 -0.53
N LYS A 368 -19.38 -11.74 0.41
CA LYS A 368 -17.95 -12.01 0.45
C LYS A 368 -17.66 -13.50 0.57
N GLN A 369 -18.33 -14.19 1.51
CA GLN A 369 -18.20 -15.66 1.62
C GLN A 369 -18.63 -16.37 0.35
N LEU A 370 -19.72 -15.92 -0.28
CA LEU A 370 -20.16 -16.47 -1.56
C LEU A 370 -19.10 -16.30 -2.66
N LYS A 371 -18.47 -15.11 -2.75
CA LYS A 371 -17.36 -14.87 -3.67
C LYS A 371 -16.21 -15.85 -3.42
N GLU A 372 -15.81 -16.05 -2.17
CA GLU A 372 -14.75 -17.00 -1.81
C GLU A 372 -15.11 -18.44 -2.20
N TYR A 373 -16.37 -18.84 -2.04
CA TYR A 373 -16.85 -20.16 -2.48
C TYR A 373 -16.87 -20.30 -3.99
N HIS A 374 -17.22 -19.24 -4.71
CA HIS A 374 -17.25 -19.24 -6.16
C HIS A 374 -15.84 -19.30 -6.77
N GLU A 375 -14.93 -18.46 -6.26
CA GLU A 375 -13.52 -18.42 -6.69
C GLU A 375 -12.76 -19.71 -6.36
N SER A 376 -13.13 -20.39 -5.27
CA SER A 376 -12.60 -21.72 -4.93
C SER A 376 -13.25 -22.87 -5.72
N GLY A 377 -14.25 -22.57 -6.56
CA GLY A 377 -14.92 -23.54 -7.42
C GLY A 377 -15.80 -24.54 -6.67
N ILE A 378 -16.20 -24.25 -5.43
CA ILE A 378 -17.00 -25.17 -4.61
C ILE A 378 -18.51 -24.97 -4.77
N THR A 379 -18.95 -23.82 -5.30
CA THR A 379 -20.38 -23.53 -5.55
C THR A 379 -21.04 -24.60 -6.42
N GLY A 380 -20.31 -25.21 -7.36
CA GLY A 380 -20.79 -26.30 -8.21
C GLY A 380 -21.10 -27.62 -7.49
N TYR A 381 -20.80 -27.73 -6.21
CA TYR A 381 -21.09 -28.91 -5.38
C TYR A 381 -22.13 -28.61 -4.28
N LEU A 382 -22.69 -27.41 -4.26
CA LEU A 382 -23.65 -26.95 -3.24
C LEU A 382 -25.02 -26.70 -3.86
N THR A 383 -26.07 -27.13 -3.15
CA THR A 383 -27.45 -26.72 -3.45
C THR A 383 -27.63 -25.26 -3.04
N THR A 384 -28.53 -24.57 -3.74
CA THR A 384 -28.81 -23.16 -3.47
C THR A 384 -29.44 -22.97 -2.08
N GLU A 385 -30.24 -23.93 -1.62
CA GLU A 385 -30.82 -23.96 -0.29
C GLU A 385 -29.75 -24.02 0.80
N LEU A 386 -28.78 -24.93 0.67
CA LEU A 386 -27.69 -25.07 1.63
C LEU A 386 -26.83 -23.81 1.65
N LEU A 387 -26.53 -23.25 0.48
CA LEU A 387 -25.80 -22.00 0.35
C LEU A 387 -26.51 -20.86 1.09
N LEU A 388 -27.82 -20.69 0.89
CA LEU A 388 -28.62 -19.66 1.56
C LEU A 388 -28.66 -19.85 3.08
N GLN A 389 -28.80 -21.09 3.57
CA GLN A 389 -28.79 -21.39 5.00
C GLN A 389 -27.45 -21.05 5.66
N ARG A 390 -26.33 -21.30 4.95
CA ARG A 390 -24.98 -21.04 5.46
C ARG A 390 -24.59 -19.57 5.41
N LEU A 391 -24.98 -18.86 4.36
CA LEU A 391 -24.72 -17.42 4.22
C LEU A 391 -25.56 -16.58 5.19
N PHE A 392 -26.76 -17.05 5.54
CA PHE A 392 -27.71 -16.32 6.39
C PHE A 392 -28.24 -17.16 7.54
N PRO A 393 -27.37 -17.56 8.51
CA PRO A 393 -27.77 -18.45 9.61
C PRO A 393 -28.82 -17.82 10.53
N ASN A 394 -28.83 -16.49 10.65
CA ASN A 394 -29.77 -15.73 11.49
C ASN A 394 -30.99 -15.22 10.70
N GLY A 395 -31.22 -15.73 9.49
CA GLY A 395 -32.27 -15.26 8.59
C GLY A 395 -31.77 -14.26 7.56
N ARG A 396 -32.53 -14.15 6.46
CA ARG A 396 -32.20 -13.30 5.31
C ARG A 396 -32.44 -11.83 5.65
N PRO A 397 -31.63 -10.90 5.11
CA PRO A 397 -31.88 -9.49 5.26
C PRO A 397 -33.16 -9.08 4.51
N THR A 398 -33.74 -7.94 4.89
CA THR A 398 -34.90 -7.37 4.21
C THR A 398 -34.53 -6.04 3.55
N ALA A 399 -35.34 -5.57 2.60
CA ALA A 399 -35.09 -4.29 1.95
C ALA A 399 -35.25 -3.10 2.93
N ASN A 400 -35.96 -3.28 4.05
CA ASN A 400 -36.10 -2.25 5.07
C ASN A 400 -34.99 -2.39 6.10
N ILE A 401 -34.03 -1.46 6.09
CA ILE A 401 -32.88 -1.48 6.99
C ILE A 401 -33.15 -0.52 8.15
N THR A 402 -33.39 -1.07 9.33
CA THR A 402 -33.67 -0.27 10.54
C THR A 402 -32.37 0.01 11.30
N VAL A 403 -32.13 1.28 11.62
CA VAL A 403 -30.96 1.75 12.36
C VAL A 403 -31.38 2.65 13.52
N GLU A 404 -30.61 2.61 14.61
CA GLU A 404 -30.83 3.43 15.78
C GLU A 404 -29.99 4.70 15.73
N ILE A 405 -30.65 5.86 15.83
CA ILE A 405 -30.04 7.19 15.80
C ILE A 405 -30.26 7.87 17.13
N GLU A 406 -29.15 8.30 17.74
CA GLU A 406 -29.18 9.10 18.96
C GLU A 406 -29.26 10.58 18.58
N LYS A 407 -30.30 11.26 19.07
CA LYS A 407 -30.44 12.71 18.93
C LYS A 407 -30.79 13.30 20.29
N ASP A 408 -29.95 14.21 20.77
CA ASP A 408 -30.13 14.89 22.06
C ASP A 408 -30.33 13.91 23.26
N GLY A 409 -29.64 12.76 23.22
CA GLY A 409 -29.74 11.71 24.25
C GLY A 409 -30.96 10.80 24.13
N VAL A 410 -31.75 10.92 23.05
CA VAL A 410 -32.91 10.06 22.77
C VAL A 410 -32.60 9.16 21.58
N LEU A 411 -32.72 7.85 21.79
CA LEU A 411 -32.61 6.86 20.72
C LEU A 411 -33.92 6.79 19.92
N SER A 412 -33.82 6.92 18.60
CA SER A 412 -34.92 6.79 17.66
C SER A 412 -34.57 5.79 16.56
N ALA A 413 -35.47 4.84 16.30
CA ALA A 413 -35.31 3.93 15.17
C ALA A 413 -35.76 4.63 13.88
N GLN A 414 -34.90 4.60 12.86
CA GLN A 414 -35.21 5.07 11.52
C GLN A 414 -34.99 3.94 10.52
N THR A 415 -35.79 3.91 9.45
CA THR A 415 -35.72 2.86 8.43
C THR A 415 -35.22 3.44 7.12
N PHE A 416 -34.08 2.95 6.65
CA PHE A 416 -33.57 3.19 5.31
C PHE A 416 -34.23 2.24 4.32
N THR A 417 -34.64 2.77 3.17
CA THR A 417 -35.15 2.00 2.04
C THR A 417 -34.38 2.46 0.81
N GLY A 418 -33.64 1.53 0.20
CA GLY A 418 -32.84 1.77 -0.98
C GLY A 418 -33.68 2.01 -2.23
N PRO A 419 -33.03 2.44 -3.33
CA PRO A 419 -33.70 2.64 -4.61
C PRO A 419 -34.38 1.35 -5.09
N ASP A 420 -35.59 1.49 -5.63
CA ASP A 420 -36.36 0.38 -6.24
C ASP A 420 -36.56 -0.85 -5.32
N ALA A 421 -36.56 -0.67 -4.00
CA ALA A 421 -36.68 -1.75 -3.01
C ALA A 421 -37.80 -2.78 -3.29
N LYS A 422 -38.94 -2.34 -3.85
CA LYS A 422 -40.08 -3.21 -4.18
C LYS A 422 -39.85 -4.15 -5.36
N THR A 423 -38.84 -3.88 -6.18
CA THR A 423 -38.51 -4.69 -7.37
C THR A 423 -37.66 -5.91 -7.03
N TYR A 424 -37.00 -5.90 -5.86
CA TYR A 424 -36.13 -6.97 -5.42
C TYR A 424 -36.91 -7.99 -4.58
N ASN A 425 -36.75 -9.27 -4.92
CA ASN A 425 -37.33 -10.40 -4.19
C ASN A 425 -36.23 -11.21 -3.51
N PHE A 426 -36.27 -11.31 -2.18
CA PHE A 426 -35.29 -12.01 -1.34
C PHE A 426 -35.78 -13.38 -0.84
N GLU A 427 -37.05 -13.73 -1.06
CA GLU A 427 -37.69 -14.90 -0.45
C GLU A 427 -37.55 -16.19 -1.27
N SER A 428 -37.16 -16.11 -2.54
CA SER A 428 -36.98 -17.33 -3.37
C SER A 428 -35.76 -18.14 -2.92
N SER A 429 -35.81 -19.47 -3.06
CA SER A 429 -34.67 -20.38 -2.76
C SER A 429 -33.71 -20.54 -3.94
N THR A 430 -33.70 -19.57 -4.85
CA THR A 430 -32.95 -19.58 -6.11
C THR A 430 -31.77 -18.63 -6.07
N VAL A 431 -30.77 -18.83 -6.93
CA VAL A 431 -29.59 -17.95 -7.04
C VAL A 431 -30.00 -16.51 -7.39
N THR A 432 -31.15 -16.34 -8.05
CA THR A 432 -31.73 -15.02 -8.34
C THR A 432 -32.05 -14.19 -7.09
N ALA A 433 -32.35 -14.82 -5.94
CA ALA A 433 -32.54 -14.10 -4.68
C ALA A 433 -31.23 -13.45 -4.21
N LEU A 434 -30.12 -14.19 -4.31
CA LEU A 434 -28.78 -13.70 -3.99
C LEU A 434 -28.38 -12.57 -4.95
N GLU A 435 -28.70 -12.72 -6.23
CA GLU A 435 -28.46 -11.66 -7.22
C GLU A 435 -29.26 -10.39 -6.89
N HIS A 436 -30.53 -10.52 -6.51
CA HIS A 436 -31.33 -9.39 -6.06
C HIS A 436 -30.76 -8.71 -4.81
N MET A 437 -30.28 -9.49 -3.83
CA MET A 437 -29.61 -8.95 -2.65
C MET A 437 -28.34 -8.18 -3.02
N ALA A 438 -27.51 -8.72 -3.92
CA ALA A 438 -26.29 -8.05 -4.39
C ALA A 438 -26.59 -6.75 -5.16
N ARG A 439 -27.61 -6.76 -6.05
CA ARG A 439 -28.06 -5.56 -6.77
C ARG A 439 -28.62 -4.50 -5.82
N TYR A 440 -29.41 -4.91 -4.83
CA TYR A 440 -29.95 -4.00 -3.83
C TYR A 440 -28.84 -3.37 -2.98
N ALA A 441 -27.87 -4.17 -2.54
CA ALA A 441 -26.72 -3.68 -1.78
C ALA A 441 -25.90 -2.67 -2.59
N GLN A 442 -25.61 -2.97 -3.86
CA GLN A 442 -24.87 -2.07 -4.75
C GLN A 442 -25.61 -0.75 -5.01
N THR A 443 -26.88 -0.81 -5.39
CA THR A 443 -27.67 0.42 -5.67
C THR A 443 -27.89 1.26 -4.41
N SER A 444 -28.04 0.62 -3.24
CA SER A 444 -28.13 1.31 -1.95
C SER A 444 -26.81 1.96 -1.54
N ALA A 445 -25.69 1.25 -1.69
CA ALA A 445 -24.36 1.79 -1.40
C ALA A 445 -24.04 2.99 -2.30
N ASP A 446 -24.35 2.93 -3.61
CA ASP A 446 -24.14 4.03 -4.54
C ASP A 446 -25.02 5.26 -4.22
N SER A 447 -26.28 5.01 -3.83
CA SER A 447 -27.21 6.08 -3.42
C SER A 447 -26.69 6.80 -2.17
N ILE A 448 -26.27 6.05 -1.16
CA ILE A 448 -25.67 6.59 0.06
C ILE A 448 -24.38 7.35 -0.27
N ALA A 449 -23.51 6.76 -1.10
CA ALA A 449 -22.25 7.36 -1.51
C ALA A 449 -22.44 8.72 -2.18
N SER A 450 -23.42 8.84 -3.08
CA SER A 450 -23.74 10.09 -3.76
C SER A 450 -24.09 11.21 -2.76
N ILE A 451 -24.90 10.89 -1.74
CA ILE A 451 -25.31 11.87 -0.72
C ILE A 451 -24.14 12.23 0.20
N LEU A 452 -23.43 11.23 0.73
CA LEU A 452 -22.35 11.44 1.70
C LEU A 452 -21.13 12.12 1.08
N ASN A 453 -20.75 11.78 -0.15
CA ASN A 453 -19.65 12.46 -0.84
C ASN A 453 -19.95 13.94 -1.10
N LYS A 454 -21.21 14.28 -1.42
CA LYS A 454 -21.62 15.67 -1.60
C LYS A 454 -21.51 16.46 -0.28
N LYS A 455 -21.93 15.86 0.85
CA LYS A 455 -21.79 16.48 2.18
C LYS A 455 -20.33 16.62 2.59
N LEU A 456 -19.52 15.58 2.38
CA LEU A 456 -18.09 15.60 2.67
C LEU A 456 -17.37 16.70 1.90
N ALA A 457 -17.63 16.83 0.59
CA ALA A 457 -17.03 17.88 -0.23
C ALA A 457 -17.45 19.29 0.23
N SER A 458 -18.70 19.46 0.68
CA SER A 458 -19.18 20.72 1.24
C SER A 458 -18.46 21.08 2.55
N GLU A 459 -18.30 20.11 3.45
CA GLU A 459 -17.62 20.31 4.74
C GLU A 459 -16.12 20.61 4.56
N GLN A 460 -15.45 19.89 3.66
CA GLN A 460 -14.05 20.14 3.31
C GLN A 460 -13.83 21.58 2.84
N LYS A 461 -14.70 22.07 1.95
CA LYS A 461 -14.66 23.46 1.48
C LYS A 461 -14.88 24.45 2.62
N GLN A 462 -15.81 24.16 3.52
CA GLN A 462 -16.09 25.03 4.66
C GLN A 462 -14.89 25.09 5.62
N GLN A 463 -14.20 23.98 5.87
CA GLN A 463 -12.98 23.94 6.68
C GLN A 463 -11.83 24.71 6.02
N GLU A 464 -11.61 24.54 4.72
CA GLU A 464 -10.62 25.31 3.96
C GLU A 464 -10.88 26.81 4.09
N LEU A 465 -12.14 27.21 3.99
CA LEU A 465 -12.55 28.61 4.13
C LEU A 465 -12.31 29.14 5.55
N VAL A 466 -12.58 28.35 6.60
CA VAL A 466 -12.30 28.72 7.99
C VAL A 466 -10.80 28.95 8.22
N GLU A 467 -9.94 28.06 7.73
CA GLU A 467 -8.49 28.22 7.85
C GLU A 467 -7.98 29.44 7.09
N LEU A 468 -8.49 29.66 5.87
CA LEU A 468 -8.17 30.84 5.07
C LEU A 468 -8.58 32.14 5.78
N GLU A 469 -9.80 32.21 6.31
CA GLU A 469 -10.30 33.38 7.06
C GLU A 469 -9.48 33.64 8.32
N ARG A 470 -9.10 32.58 9.05
CA ARG A 470 -8.20 32.69 10.20
C ARG A 470 -6.84 33.26 9.79
N GLY A 471 -6.30 32.80 8.66
CA GLY A 471 -5.06 33.32 8.07
C GLY A 471 -5.14 34.80 7.71
N LEU A 472 -6.22 35.22 7.04
CA LEU A 472 -6.48 36.62 6.68
C LEU A 472 -6.56 37.52 7.93
N ILE A 473 -7.29 37.08 8.96
CA ILE A 473 -7.39 37.80 10.23
C ILE A 473 -6.03 37.90 10.93
N ALA A 474 -5.22 36.83 10.90
CA ALA A 474 -3.88 36.87 11.47
C ALA A 474 -2.97 37.86 10.74
N GLN A 475 -3.01 37.89 9.41
CA GLN A 475 -2.20 38.80 8.59
C GLN A 475 -2.60 40.27 8.75
N ILE A 476 -3.90 40.58 8.82
CA ILE A 476 -4.34 41.96 9.06
C ILE A 476 -3.99 42.41 10.48
N LYS A 477 -4.08 41.50 11.46
CA LYS A 477 -3.67 41.79 12.84
C LYS A 477 -2.17 42.06 12.91
N GLN A 478 -1.37 41.28 12.20
CA GLN A 478 0.07 41.51 12.11
C GLN A 478 0.38 42.88 11.46
N LEU A 479 -0.33 43.24 10.40
CA LEU A 479 -0.17 44.53 9.73
C LEU A 479 -0.45 45.68 10.70
N ASN A 480 -1.56 45.57 11.43
CA ASN A 480 -1.96 46.54 12.44
C ASN A 480 -0.94 46.62 13.58
N LEU A 481 -0.42 45.48 14.07
CA LEU A 481 0.62 45.45 15.10
C LEU A 481 1.91 46.14 14.66
N VAL A 482 2.39 45.86 13.44
CA VAL A 482 3.59 46.53 12.90
C VAL A 482 3.34 48.04 12.88
N ILE A 483 2.24 48.49 12.30
CA ILE A 483 1.95 49.93 12.14
C ILE A 483 1.75 50.63 13.49
N ASP A 484 1.00 50.02 14.40
CA ASP A 484 0.68 50.60 15.71
C ASP A 484 1.92 50.64 16.63
N SER A 485 2.85 49.68 16.50
CA SER A 485 4.09 49.63 17.29
C SER A 485 5.06 50.79 17.02
N VAL A 486 5.01 51.40 15.84
CA VAL A 486 5.93 52.48 15.43
C VAL A 486 5.28 53.87 15.47
N GLY A 487 3.97 53.94 15.75
CA GLY A 487 3.08 55.09 15.49
C GLY A 487 3.29 56.37 16.32
N SER A 488 4.32 56.47 17.16
CA SER A 488 4.57 57.68 17.98
C SER A 488 5.92 58.37 17.74
N ASN A 489 6.89 57.73 17.08
CA ASN A 489 8.26 58.26 16.93
C ASN A 489 8.69 58.48 15.47
N LEU A 490 7.80 58.31 14.49
CA LEU A 490 8.15 58.41 13.06
C LEU A 490 7.88 59.80 12.46
N PRO A 491 8.62 60.17 11.39
CA PRO A 491 8.29 61.33 10.58
C PRO A 491 6.84 61.30 10.06
N ASN A 492 6.19 62.47 9.98
CA ASN A 492 4.78 62.60 9.61
C ASN A 492 4.44 61.95 8.25
N GLU A 493 5.34 62.05 7.26
CA GLU A 493 5.14 61.46 5.93
C GLU A 493 5.09 59.93 5.99
N VAL A 494 6.00 59.30 6.75
CA VAL A 494 6.07 57.85 6.95
C VAL A 494 4.81 57.37 7.68
N SER A 495 4.39 58.07 8.72
CA SER A 495 3.18 57.73 9.48
C SER A 495 1.91 57.81 8.62
N LYS A 496 1.80 58.79 7.72
CA LYS A 496 0.69 58.89 6.76
C LYS A 496 0.67 57.74 5.76
N THR A 497 1.84 57.34 5.25
CA THR A 497 1.93 56.20 4.33
C THR A 497 1.54 54.89 5.02
N LEU A 498 1.99 54.65 6.24
CA LEU A 498 1.58 53.48 7.02
C LEU A 498 0.06 53.47 7.28
N ALA A 499 -0.54 54.62 7.61
CA ALA A 499 -1.99 54.74 7.75
C ALA A 499 -2.75 54.44 6.45
N ALA A 500 -2.21 54.83 5.29
CA ALA A 500 -2.79 54.50 3.98
C ALA A 500 -2.76 52.99 3.70
N ILE A 501 -1.65 52.32 4.03
CA ILE A 501 -1.50 50.86 3.92
C ILE A 501 -2.49 50.14 4.83
N LYS A 502 -2.61 50.56 6.10
CA LYS A 502 -3.58 50.02 7.07
C LYS A 502 -4.99 50.09 6.51
N LYS A 503 -5.41 51.28 6.09
CA LYS A 503 -6.74 51.53 5.53
C LYS A 503 -7.01 50.71 4.28
N PHE A 504 -6.02 50.56 3.39
CA PHE A 504 -6.15 49.74 2.20
C PHE A 504 -6.35 48.25 2.53
N GLY A 505 -5.56 47.70 3.45
CA GLY A 505 -5.71 46.32 3.92
C GLY A 505 -7.08 46.06 4.56
N GLU A 506 -7.53 46.96 5.43
CA GLU A 506 -8.85 46.87 6.09
C GLU A 506 -10.01 46.93 5.08
N ASN A 507 -9.95 47.84 4.10
CA ASN A 507 -10.96 47.94 3.05
C ASN A 507 -11.03 46.68 2.18
N LYS A 508 -9.88 46.07 1.87
CA LYS A 508 -9.82 44.83 1.09
C LYS A 508 -10.41 43.65 1.86
N LEU A 509 -10.12 43.55 3.15
CA LEU A 509 -10.73 42.56 4.02
C LEU A 509 -12.25 42.75 4.12
N GLN A 510 -12.71 43.99 4.27
CA GLN A 510 -14.15 44.30 4.28
C GLN A 510 -14.83 43.90 2.97
N ALA A 511 -14.22 44.21 1.82
CA ALA A 511 -14.74 43.79 0.52
C ALA A 511 -14.82 42.27 0.37
N TYR A 512 -13.84 41.54 0.90
CA TYR A 512 -13.85 40.07 0.94
C TYR A 512 -15.01 39.53 1.78
N THR A 513 -15.27 40.10 2.96
CA THR A 513 -16.36 39.62 3.85
C THR A 513 -17.76 39.77 3.25
N ALA A 514 -17.94 40.61 2.22
CA ALA A 514 -19.22 40.80 1.53
C ALA A 514 -19.53 39.71 0.49
N ILE A 515 -18.58 38.83 0.14
CA ILE A 515 -18.76 37.75 -0.84
C ILE A 515 -19.59 36.62 -0.19
N GLN A 516 -20.70 36.23 -0.83
CA GLN A 516 -21.59 35.17 -0.35
C GLN A 516 -21.32 33.80 -0.98
N ASP A 517 -20.80 33.77 -2.20
CA ASP A 517 -20.52 32.53 -2.92
C ASP A 517 -19.20 31.89 -2.44
N ASN A 518 -19.26 30.67 -1.91
CA ASN A 518 -18.12 30.01 -1.30
C ASN A 518 -16.98 29.72 -2.30
N ASP A 519 -17.30 29.35 -3.55
CA ASP A 519 -16.28 29.04 -4.56
C ASP A 519 -15.50 30.31 -4.96
N THR A 520 -16.20 31.42 -5.17
CA THR A 520 -15.58 32.72 -5.40
C THR A 520 -14.83 33.22 -4.16
N LYS A 521 -15.32 32.91 -2.96
CA LYS A 521 -14.74 33.35 -1.69
C LYS A 521 -13.38 32.69 -1.44
N VAL A 522 -13.20 31.40 -1.69
CA VAL A 522 -11.89 30.73 -1.57
C VAL A 522 -10.85 31.34 -2.50
N ALA A 523 -11.19 31.51 -3.78
CA ALA A 523 -10.26 32.10 -4.76
C ALA A 523 -9.86 33.54 -4.38
N ARG A 524 -10.84 34.39 -4.04
CA ARG A 524 -10.59 35.78 -3.64
C ARG A 524 -9.87 35.92 -2.31
N GLY A 525 -10.14 35.02 -1.36
CA GLY A 525 -9.43 35.00 -0.07
C GLY A 525 -7.96 34.64 -0.25
N THR A 526 -7.64 33.73 -1.17
CA THR A 526 -6.24 33.35 -1.49
C THR A 526 -5.47 34.53 -2.09
N GLU A 527 -6.06 35.21 -3.09
CA GLU A 527 -5.48 36.44 -3.67
C GLU A 527 -5.27 37.53 -2.61
N LEU A 528 -6.25 37.70 -1.70
CA LEU A 528 -6.15 38.66 -0.62
C LEU A 528 -5.05 38.31 0.37
N ALA A 529 -4.86 37.02 0.69
CA ALA A 529 -3.81 36.58 1.60
C ALA A 529 -2.40 36.90 1.07
N GLU A 530 -2.18 36.73 -0.24
CA GLU A 530 -0.93 37.14 -0.88
C GLU A 530 -0.76 38.67 -0.82
N CYS A 531 -1.83 39.42 -1.12
CA CYS A 531 -1.82 40.88 -1.04
C CYS A 531 -1.49 41.39 0.37
N LEU A 532 -2.14 40.85 1.41
CA LEU A 532 -1.89 41.23 2.80
C LEU A 532 -0.48 40.87 3.26
N LYS A 533 0.10 39.76 2.76
CA LYS A 533 1.50 39.42 3.01
C LYS A 533 2.46 40.46 2.42
N GLU A 534 2.22 40.90 1.19
CA GLU A 534 3.05 41.92 0.54
C GLU A 534 2.87 43.31 1.18
N LEU A 535 1.65 43.64 1.64
CA LEU A 535 1.39 44.86 2.41
C LEU A 535 2.10 44.84 3.77
N ASN A 536 2.16 43.69 4.44
CA ASN A 536 2.94 43.50 5.67
C ASN A 536 4.42 43.78 5.42
N ARG A 537 5.00 43.21 4.35
CA ARG A 537 6.39 43.47 3.96
C ARG A 537 6.61 44.96 3.70
N LEU A 538 5.69 45.61 2.97
CA LEU A 538 5.79 47.03 2.66
C LEU A 538 5.71 47.90 3.91
N ALA A 539 4.82 47.57 4.84
CA ALA A 539 4.72 48.26 6.12
C ALA A 539 6.02 48.15 6.93
N ILE A 540 6.65 46.96 6.96
CA ILE A 540 7.94 46.76 7.64
C ILE A 540 9.05 47.61 6.99
N VAL A 541 9.16 47.59 5.66
CA VAL A 541 10.18 48.39 4.93
C VAL A 541 10.00 49.88 5.21
N ILE A 542 8.76 50.38 5.12
CA ILE A 542 8.47 51.80 5.37
C ILE A 542 8.71 52.19 6.83
N ALA A 543 8.36 51.31 7.77
CA ALA A 543 8.62 51.52 9.20
C ALA A 543 10.13 51.58 9.52
N GLY A 544 10.95 50.79 8.82
CA GLY A 544 12.41 50.78 8.97
C GLY A 544 13.13 51.93 8.27
N LEU A 545 12.46 52.61 7.33
CA LEU A 545 13.06 53.64 6.48
C LEU A 545 13.84 54.73 7.23
N PRO A 546 13.36 55.30 8.37
CA PRO A 546 14.12 56.36 9.05
C PRO A 546 15.44 55.88 9.65
N GLU A 547 15.48 54.64 10.14
CA GLU A 547 16.69 54.03 10.68
C GLU A 547 17.67 53.70 9.56
N GLU A 548 17.16 53.15 8.46
CA GLU A 548 17.92 52.95 7.22
C GLU A 548 18.54 54.26 6.71
N GLN A 549 17.77 55.35 6.67
CA GLN A 549 18.27 56.67 6.29
C GLN A 549 19.37 57.17 7.23
N ARG A 550 19.22 56.93 8.55
CA ARG A 550 20.23 57.31 9.54
C ARG A 550 21.56 56.57 9.30
N GLN A 551 21.51 55.25 9.13
CA GLN A 551 22.69 54.42 8.85
C GLN A 551 23.39 54.85 7.56
N LEU A 552 22.60 55.14 6.52
CA LEU A 552 23.14 55.59 5.24
C LEU A 552 23.80 56.97 5.35
N LYS A 553 23.20 57.88 6.11
CA LYS A 553 23.78 59.20 6.39
C LYS A 553 25.09 59.11 7.17
N GLU A 554 25.21 58.18 8.12
CA GLU A 554 26.46 57.89 8.83
C GLU A 554 27.52 57.34 7.87
N LYS A 555 27.17 56.40 6.98
CA LYS A 555 28.10 55.84 6.00
C LYS A 555 28.62 56.88 5.00
N TYR A 556 27.82 57.90 4.70
CA TYR A 556 28.17 59.00 3.81
C TYR A 556 28.94 60.15 4.50
N GLN A 557 29.54 59.89 5.65
CA GLN A 557 30.50 60.79 6.30
C GLN A 557 31.92 60.30 6.06
N ASP A 558 32.85 61.22 5.81
CA ASP A 558 34.30 60.98 5.81
C ASP A 558 34.95 61.82 6.90
N ALA A 559 35.91 61.23 7.60
CA ALA A 559 36.75 61.92 8.56
C ALA A 559 37.74 62.83 7.82
N VAL A 560 37.50 64.15 7.87
CA VAL A 560 38.35 65.16 7.25
C VAL A 560 39.07 65.96 8.34
N TRP A 561 40.36 66.19 8.15
CA TRP A 561 41.11 67.08 9.03
C TRP A 561 40.64 68.52 8.86
N ASN A 562 40.10 69.13 9.91
CA ASN A 562 39.71 70.54 9.90
C ASN A 562 40.93 71.41 10.29
N PRO A 563 41.53 72.17 9.34
CA PRO A 563 42.71 72.97 9.60
C PRO A 563 42.44 74.18 10.53
N PHE A 564 41.17 74.57 10.72
CA PHE A 564 40.79 75.69 11.57
C PHE A 564 40.55 75.29 13.03
N MET A 565 40.16 74.04 13.28
CA MET A 565 39.94 73.50 14.64
C MET A 565 41.05 72.55 15.09
N ALA A 566 41.97 72.17 14.19
CA ALA A 566 43.02 71.18 14.43
C ALA A 566 42.50 69.85 14.99
N THR A 567 41.31 69.43 14.53
CA THR A 567 40.66 68.18 14.90
C THR A 567 40.10 67.47 13.66
N ILE A 568 39.97 66.15 13.74
CA ILE A 568 39.26 65.36 12.72
C ILE A 568 37.75 65.62 12.91
N MET A 569 37.08 66.05 11.84
CA MET A 569 35.63 66.26 11.83
C MET A 569 35.00 65.45 10.69
N ASP A 570 33.79 64.97 10.92
CA ASP A 570 33.02 64.25 9.91
C ASP A 570 32.41 65.23 8.91
N GLU A 571 32.80 65.11 7.64
CA GLU A 571 32.17 65.84 6.55
C GLU A 571 31.30 64.91 5.70
N ALA A 572 30.07 65.34 5.40
CA ALA A 572 29.21 64.62 4.48
C ALA A 572 29.79 64.62 3.06
N VAL A 573 30.02 63.45 2.48
CA VAL A 573 30.47 63.29 1.10
C VAL A 573 29.31 62.97 0.16
N LYS A 574 29.48 63.24 -1.14
CA LYS A 574 28.46 63.01 -2.18
C LYS A 574 27.10 63.62 -1.83
N LYS A 575 27.11 64.83 -1.24
CA LYS A 575 25.93 65.57 -0.71
C LYS A 575 24.76 65.62 -1.70
N ARG A 576 25.03 65.67 -3.01
CA ARG A 576 24.00 65.71 -4.07
C ARG A 576 23.26 64.40 -4.25
N ILE A 577 23.93 63.26 -4.09
CA ILE A 577 23.31 61.94 -4.16
C ILE A 577 22.42 61.74 -2.94
N MET A 578 22.94 62.02 -1.73
CA MET A 578 22.15 61.99 -0.49
C MET A 578 20.95 62.94 -0.56
N SER A 579 21.13 64.16 -1.06
CA SER A 579 20.02 65.11 -1.24
C SER A 579 18.98 64.63 -2.26
N ALA A 580 19.37 63.95 -3.34
CA ALA A 580 18.43 63.42 -4.32
C ALA A 580 17.64 62.23 -3.74
N TYR A 581 18.28 61.40 -2.94
CA TYR A 581 17.63 60.31 -2.22
C TYR A 581 16.62 60.83 -1.17
N GLU A 582 17.07 61.69 -0.24
CA GLU A 582 16.24 62.17 0.88
C GLU A 582 15.13 63.14 0.44
N ASN A 583 15.42 64.05 -0.52
CA ASN A 583 14.51 65.14 -0.85
C ASN A 583 13.71 64.92 -2.14
N VAL A 584 14.04 63.91 -2.95
CA VAL A 584 13.33 63.63 -4.22
C VAL A 584 12.76 62.21 -4.25
N LEU A 585 13.60 61.18 -4.12
CA LEU A 585 13.17 59.79 -4.30
C LEU A 585 12.26 59.29 -3.17
N ILE A 586 12.65 59.48 -1.92
CA ILE A 586 11.86 59.00 -0.78
C ILE A 586 10.48 59.68 -0.69
N PRO A 587 10.37 61.03 -0.75
CA PRO A 587 9.06 61.69 -0.73
C PRO A 587 8.18 61.24 -1.90
N TYR A 588 8.76 61.09 -3.11
CA TYR A 588 8.03 60.59 -4.28
C TYR A 588 7.41 59.21 -4.02
N LEU A 589 8.18 58.25 -3.50
CA LEU A 589 7.68 56.90 -3.24
C LEU A 589 6.63 56.87 -2.14
N LEU A 590 6.83 57.62 -1.06
CA LEU A 590 5.85 57.70 0.02
C LEU A 590 4.52 58.28 -0.48
N LEU A 591 4.56 59.28 -1.37
CA LEU A 591 3.38 59.83 -2.03
C LEU A 591 2.72 58.83 -3.00
N SER A 592 3.50 58.17 -3.87
CA SER A 592 2.97 57.16 -4.79
C SER A 592 2.30 56.00 -4.06
N ILE A 593 2.86 55.57 -2.94
CA ILE A 593 2.25 54.53 -2.09
C ILE A 593 0.97 55.06 -1.43
N GLN A 594 0.87 56.34 -1.08
CA GLN A 594 -0.37 56.89 -0.52
C GLN A 594 -1.50 56.99 -1.56
N SER A 595 -1.20 57.32 -2.81
CA SER A 595 -2.21 57.62 -3.85
C SER A 595 -2.56 56.44 -4.76
N GLU A 596 -1.62 55.53 -5.01
CA GLU A 596 -1.75 54.50 -6.06
C GLU A 596 -1.69 53.07 -5.53
N LEU A 597 -1.77 52.83 -4.21
CA LEU A 597 -1.63 51.49 -3.64
C LEU A 597 -2.64 50.48 -4.21
N SER A 598 -2.13 49.36 -4.72
CA SER A 598 -2.90 48.21 -5.19
C SER A 598 -2.18 46.90 -4.87
N CYS A 599 -2.90 45.77 -4.91
CA CYS A 599 -2.26 44.46 -4.70
C CYS A 599 -1.21 44.15 -5.79
N ASP A 600 -1.42 44.63 -7.02
CA ASP A 600 -0.53 44.36 -8.15
C ASP A 600 0.79 45.15 -8.09
N ASN A 601 0.76 46.36 -7.52
CA ASN A 601 1.94 47.23 -7.44
C ASN A 601 2.65 47.21 -6.08
N THR A 602 2.04 46.65 -5.03
CA THR A 602 2.68 46.49 -3.71
C THR A 602 4.03 45.73 -3.79
N PRO A 603 4.16 44.60 -4.52
CA PRO A 603 5.46 43.92 -4.68
C PRO A 603 6.49 44.79 -5.41
N GLN A 604 6.03 45.64 -6.34
CA GLN A 604 6.90 46.54 -7.10
C GLN A 604 7.43 47.67 -6.20
N PHE A 605 6.60 48.21 -5.30
CA PHE A 605 7.04 49.18 -4.30
C PHE A 605 8.06 48.59 -3.33
N ASN A 606 7.81 47.37 -2.83
CA ASN A 606 8.77 46.63 -2.00
C ASN A 606 10.14 46.53 -2.69
N LYS A 607 10.14 46.03 -3.93
CA LYS A 607 11.37 45.86 -4.71
C LYS A 607 12.07 47.19 -5.01
N LEU A 608 11.31 48.23 -5.34
CA LEU A 608 11.86 49.54 -5.70
C LEU A 608 12.54 50.21 -4.50
N LEU A 609 11.93 50.17 -3.31
CA LEU A 609 12.53 50.69 -2.08
C LEU A 609 13.82 49.95 -1.74
N GLU A 610 13.81 48.61 -1.81
CA GLU A 610 14.98 47.77 -1.55
C GLU A 610 16.12 48.05 -2.54
N GLN A 611 15.81 48.17 -3.84
CA GLN A 611 16.78 48.51 -4.88
C GLN A 611 17.41 49.90 -4.69
N ILE A 612 16.61 50.90 -4.32
CA ILE A 612 17.12 52.25 -4.05
C ILE A 612 18.08 52.22 -2.86
N HIS A 613 17.71 51.53 -1.79
CA HIS A 613 18.55 51.44 -0.60
C HIS A 613 19.88 50.73 -0.89
N MET A 614 19.85 49.58 -1.57
CA MET A 614 21.06 48.88 -2.00
C MET A 614 21.93 49.73 -2.93
N ARG A 615 21.32 50.41 -3.91
CA ARG A 615 22.06 51.24 -4.87
C ARG A 615 22.75 52.42 -4.17
N MET A 616 22.14 52.95 -3.13
CA MET A 616 22.76 53.99 -2.30
C MET A 616 24.01 53.48 -1.58
N TYR A 617 24.08 52.21 -1.17
CA TYR A 617 25.31 51.63 -0.65
C TYR A 617 26.40 51.48 -1.72
N GLU A 618 26.06 51.06 -2.93
CA GLU A 618 27.02 50.93 -4.03
C GLU A 618 27.57 52.29 -4.49
N LEU A 619 26.70 53.28 -4.62
CA LEU A 619 27.06 54.64 -5.02
C LEU A 619 28.03 55.30 -4.04
N ARG A 620 28.18 54.79 -2.81
CA ARG A 620 29.16 55.29 -1.84
C ARG A 620 30.60 55.02 -2.28
N ASP A 621 30.85 53.88 -2.92
CA ASP A 621 32.21 53.42 -3.25
C ASP A 621 32.58 53.71 -4.71
N GLU A 622 31.60 54.03 -5.56
CA GLU A 622 31.80 54.35 -6.99
C GLU A 622 32.33 55.77 -7.25
N ASN A 623 32.92 55.99 -8.44
CA ASN A 623 33.26 57.34 -8.90
C ASN A 623 32.03 58.07 -9.46
N THR A 624 31.46 59.00 -8.69
CA THR A 624 30.17 59.63 -8.96
C THR A 624 30.24 61.05 -9.54
N THR A 625 31.41 61.56 -9.95
CA THR A 625 31.56 62.99 -10.31
C THR A 625 30.65 63.41 -11.47
N LYS A 626 30.46 62.55 -12.48
CA LYS A 626 29.55 62.80 -13.61
C LYS A 626 28.07 62.76 -13.19
N LEU A 627 27.71 61.81 -12.32
CA LEU A 627 26.36 61.65 -11.79
C LEU A 627 25.96 62.88 -10.95
N GLU A 628 26.82 63.30 -10.03
CA GLU A 628 26.60 64.49 -9.20
C GLU A 628 26.51 65.80 -9.98
N ARG A 629 27.16 65.89 -11.16
CA ARG A 629 26.99 67.03 -12.05
C ARG A 629 25.59 67.06 -12.67
N LYS A 630 25.04 65.92 -13.06
CA LYS A 630 23.68 65.79 -13.62
C LYS A 630 22.62 66.06 -12.54
N LEU A 631 22.83 65.60 -11.31
CA LEU A 631 21.92 65.81 -10.18
C LEU A 631 21.87 67.26 -9.65
N LYS A 632 22.70 68.19 -10.16
CA LYS A 632 22.82 69.55 -9.60
C LYS A 632 21.51 70.37 -9.62
N ARG A 633 20.61 70.09 -10.56
CA ARG A 633 19.31 70.78 -10.71
C ARG A 633 18.15 69.84 -11.03
N GLU A 634 18.39 68.54 -11.03
CA GLU A 634 17.34 67.58 -11.37
C GLU A 634 16.40 67.41 -10.18
N ARG A 635 15.10 67.51 -10.45
CA ARG A 635 14.03 67.36 -9.45
C ARG A 635 12.97 66.36 -9.88
N ASP A 636 13.03 65.87 -11.12
CA ASP A 636 12.13 64.83 -11.60
C ASP A 636 12.55 63.46 -11.02
N PRO A 637 11.69 62.82 -10.20
CA PRO A 637 12.00 61.53 -9.58
C PRO A 637 12.31 60.43 -10.60
N GLN A 638 11.66 60.44 -11.77
CA GLN A 638 11.86 59.42 -12.80
C GLN A 638 13.23 59.54 -13.46
N ILE A 639 13.67 60.79 -13.70
CA ILE A 639 15.02 61.05 -14.21
C ILE A 639 16.06 60.68 -13.16
N VAL A 640 15.82 60.97 -11.88
CA VAL A 640 16.73 60.59 -10.78
C VAL A 640 16.85 59.06 -10.65
N LEU A 641 15.75 58.30 -10.73
CA LEU A 641 15.79 56.82 -10.73
C LEU A 641 16.62 56.29 -11.90
N GLY A 642 16.40 56.82 -13.11
CA GLY A 642 17.18 56.46 -14.29
C GLY A 642 18.67 56.80 -14.15
N LEU A 643 19.00 57.95 -13.54
CA LEU A 643 20.38 58.34 -13.23
C LEU A 643 21.05 57.44 -12.19
N PHE A 644 20.28 56.84 -11.28
CA PHE A 644 20.77 55.87 -10.31
C PHE A 644 20.90 54.46 -10.91
N ASN A 645 20.57 54.28 -12.20
CA ASN A 645 20.47 52.99 -12.89
C ASN A 645 19.41 52.06 -12.29
N ILE A 646 18.35 52.63 -11.70
CA ILE A 646 17.24 51.88 -11.14
C ILE A 646 16.11 51.93 -12.16
N GLN A 647 15.68 50.76 -12.65
CA GLN A 647 14.59 50.69 -13.62
C GLN A 647 13.27 50.99 -12.91
N SER A 648 12.75 52.20 -13.11
CA SER A 648 11.34 52.52 -12.90
C SER A 648 10.55 52.09 -14.14
N LYS A 649 9.35 51.55 -13.96
CA LYS A 649 8.48 51.15 -15.08
C LYS A 649 8.27 52.32 -16.05
N LYS A 650 8.36 52.01 -17.35
CA LYS A 650 7.65 52.74 -18.39
C LYS A 650 6.17 52.41 -18.33
#